data_AF-A0A847YHV4-F1
#
_entry.id   AF-A0A847YHV4-F1
#
_cell.length_a   1.000
_cell.length_b   1.000
_cell.length_c   1.000
_cell.angle_alpha   90.00
_cell.angle_beta   90.00
_cell.angle_gamma   90.00
#
_symmetry.space_group_name_H-M   'P 1'
#
loop_
_entity.id
_entity.type
_entity.pdbx_description
1 polymer ?
#
loop_
_entity_poly.entity_id
_entity_poly.type
_entity_poly.pdbx_seq_one_letter_code
_entity_poly.pdbx_strand_id
1 'polypeptide(L)'
;LSQLHNGEGVSLGSIAISDGTQTAAVDLSRAHTIGDAALMIKQQAAGIPLNVEVGQKGLILSLASATGDLSIREVGQGVTARQLGILTPIGVGTGPIVGEDLNPRLVPAARLADTLGTSARAVLRFPGTDNDFVVQAVHHGEAWNNVRIRLEDDPAVHWGEELVAYDAAAAEIVVRIDEGHTQAGHVVDAVNRANDAGLLPFRASLDPTDRDAYPGQGLVSPGDPGQWAGITEGGSGQDLDLQSGIQVVNGGQTYTIALADVVTVEDLLNRLNTSGAGLLAEIAADGTGINVRSRISGSDFAIGENGGSTAAQLGIRSFTGDVFLRDLNYGRGVQDYQSEGQKAAAVWDSSGLNNALKLTAREPGPDWNGYKLRFYDSGLPPGSEILTLDEANKEIAVGIAPGYTTAQRVVDLFAASPGARDHFSLELFNEDDVPNDGSGLVQLGEAETSGGSSGGIDFLIQRADGVTLEIDVQGAATIQDIVDRINNHPDNPPRSPGGDPWLTARLSRFGNGIELADDSIGSGTLTVSRASMSRAAIDLGLIPEGAESATVSSPGSIAAAEVTSSSPNSDVIFRTRRPTSEGNGFQVVFEDAGTDPESFSLDAANRILRFKIQPGVTTADRIIELFQGHPTAGLTFEAVLDPTDGNDGSGVVDLTDPGQPPTLTGGAPSYLTGRDVNPQETEGVFTALIRLAAALDRNDVPEVQRAIEMLDQADVSMNFVRAEFGTKQQALDILKIRLDDEDTQLRQVLSNDYEVDLAEVVSEFTGRQAALQAALKASAQIYQLSLLNYL
;
A
#
# COMPACT_ATOMS: atom_id res chain seq x y z
N LEU A 1 18.53 7.62 -22.99
CA LEU A 1 19.84 7.40 -22.33
C LEU A 1 20.24 8.57 -21.41
N SER A 2 19.91 9.81 -21.74
CA SER A 2 20.19 10.98 -20.88
C SER A 2 19.47 10.99 -19.52
N GLN A 3 18.42 10.18 -19.36
CA GLN A 3 17.63 10.08 -18.12
C GLN A 3 18.18 9.04 -17.13
N LEU A 4 19.15 8.24 -17.52
CA LEU A 4 19.73 7.18 -16.68
C LEU A 4 20.64 7.77 -15.60
N HIS A 5 21.00 6.98 -14.59
CA HIS A 5 21.83 7.39 -13.45
C HIS A 5 21.27 8.65 -12.77
N ASN A 6 19.98 8.61 -12.41
CA ASN A 6 19.26 9.73 -11.82
C ASN A 6 19.30 11.02 -12.66
N GLY A 7 19.49 10.89 -13.98
CA GLY A 7 19.51 12.00 -14.93
C GLY A 7 20.90 12.55 -15.26
N GLU A 8 21.98 11.93 -14.77
CA GLU A 8 23.34 12.21 -15.25
C GLU A 8 23.54 11.77 -16.71
N GLY A 9 22.81 10.73 -17.11
CA GLY A 9 22.87 10.15 -18.44
C GLY A 9 24.09 9.28 -18.68
N VAL A 10 24.19 8.76 -19.91
CA VAL A 10 25.30 7.92 -20.35
C VAL A 10 26.16 8.72 -21.34
N SER A 11 27.46 8.80 -21.09
CA SER A 11 28.45 9.29 -22.03
C SER A 11 28.65 8.24 -23.12
N LEU A 12 28.06 8.48 -24.29
CA LEU A 12 28.12 7.55 -25.41
C LEU A 12 29.49 7.57 -26.06
N GLY A 13 29.92 6.38 -26.51
CA GLY A 13 31.22 6.13 -27.09
C GLY A 13 31.29 4.70 -27.62
N SER A 14 32.50 4.19 -27.83
CA SER A 14 32.69 2.83 -28.30
C SER A 14 33.05 1.89 -27.15
N ILE A 15 32.52 0.66 -27.23
CA ILE A 15 32.86 -0.44 -26.32
C ILE A 15 33.46 -1.60 -27.12
N ALA A 16 34.25 -2.44 -26.48
CA ALA A 16 34.83 -3.63 -27.07
C ALA A 16 34.20 -4.88 -26.44
N ILE A 17 33.61 -5.74 -27.26
CA ILE A 17 33.01 -7.01 -26.84
C ILE A 17 33.87 -8.13 -27.37
N SER A 18 34.14 -9.14 -26.54
CA SER A 18 35.02 -10.26 -26.88
C SER A 18 34.44 -11.58 -26.39
N ASP A 19 34.59 -12.64 -27.18
CA ASP A 19 34.28 -14.04 -26.79
C ASP A 19 35.53 -14.82 -26.34
N GLY A 20 36.65 -14.11 -26.14
CA GLY A 20 37.96 -14.67 -25.78
C GLY A 20 38.83 -15.04 -26.97
N THR A 21 38.25 -15.14 -28.17
CA THR A 21 38.97 -15.44 -29.41
C THR A 21 38.89 -14.30 -30.43
N GLN A 22 37.75 -13.62 -30.48
CA GLN A 22 37.47 -12.47 -31.32
C GLN A 22 37.11 -11.26 -30.45
N THR A 23 37.34 -10.07 -30.98
CA THR A 23 36.94 -8.82 -30.33
C THR A 23 36.34 -7.90 -31.38
N ALA A 24 35.12 -7.41 -31.13
CA ALA A 24 34.42 -6.44 -31.95
C ALA A 24 34.32 -5.10 -31.22
N ALA A 25 34.57 -4.01 -31.94
CA ALA A 25 34.32 -2.67 -31.45
C ALA A 25 32.90 -2.23 -31.86
N VAL A 26 32.09 -1.82 -30.88
CA VAL A 26 30.71 -1.36 -31.06
C VAL A 26 30.65 0.13 -30.77
N ASP A 27 30.21 0.93 -31.73
CA ASP A 27 29.96 2.36 -31.58
C ASP A 27 28.50 2.62 -31.18
N LEU A 28 28.31 3.17 -29.97
CA LEU A 28 27.01 3.52 -29.39
C LEU A 28 26.72 5.02 -29.44
N SER A 29 27.54 5.82 -30.12
CA SER A 29 27.41 7.29 -30.19
C SER A 29 26.06 7.79 -30.71
N ARG A 30 25.31 6.93 -31.42
CA ARG A 30 24.00 7.23 -32.01
C ARG A 30 22.81 6.65 -31.26
N ALA A 31 23.02 5.94 -30.15
CA ALA A 31 21.93 5.35 -29.38
C ALA A 31 21.14 6.43 -28.62
N HIS A 32 19.80 6.40 -28.70
CA HIS A 32 18.93 7.32 -27.95
C HIS A 32 18.22 6.59 -26.80
N THR A 33 17.84 5.34 -27.02
CA THR A 33 17.19 4.45 -26.06
C THR A 33 18.09 3.28 -25.66
N ILE A 34 17.75 2.56 -24.59
CA ILE A 34 18.43 1.30 -24.25
C ILE A 34 18.17 0.22 -25.33
N GLY A 35 17.00 0.24 -25.97
CA GLY A 35 16.71 -0.60 -27.13
C GLY A 35 17.65 -0.33 -28.30
N ASP A 36 17.94 0.95 -28.59
CA ASP A 36 18.90 1.30 -29.65
C ASP A 36 20.31 0.80 -29.31
N ALA A 37 20.73 0.93 -28.05
CA ALA A 37 22.02 0.42 -27.59
C ALA A 37 22.08 -1.12 -27.74
N ALA A 38 21.04 -1.83 -27.33
CA ALA A 38 20.95 -3.29 -27.49
C ALA A 38 21.04 -3.71 -28.96
N LEU A 39 20.29 -3.04 -29.84
CA LEU A 39 20.29 -3.30 -31.28
C LEU A 39 21.67 -3.05 -31.88
N MET A 40 22.32 -1.93 -31.54
CA MET A 40 23.67 -1.60 -32.02
C MET A 40 24.71 -2.62 -31.55
N ILE A 41 24.62 -3.09 -30.31
CA ILE A 41 25.49 -4.16 -29.78
C ILE A 41 25.29 -5.45 -30.60
N LYS A 42 24.04 -5.89 -30.80
CA LYS A 42 23.74 -7.12 -31.57
C LYS A 42 24.26 -7.01 -33.01
N GLN A 43 24.02 -5.88 -33.69
CA GLN A 43 24.37 -5.69 -35.10
C GLN A 43 25.87 -5.50 -35.35
N GLN A 44 26.59 -4.81 -34.45
CA GLN A 44 27.99 -4.46 -34.66
C GLN A 44 28.99 -5.47 -34.09
N ALA A 45 28.56 -6.42 -33.25
CA ALA A 45 29.39 -7.51 -32.72
C ALA A 45 29.68 -8.61 -33.76
N ALA A 46 30.06 -8.22 -34.98
CA ALA A 46 30.24 -9.13 -36.11
C ALA A 46 31.24 -10.25 -35.80
N GLY A 47 30.81 -11.50 -36.01
CA GLY A 47 31.62 -12.70 -35.76
C GLY A 47 31.53 -13.27 -34.34
N ILE A 48 30.91 -12.55 -33.41
CA ILE A 48 30.65 -13.02 -32.04
C ILE A 48 29.18 -13.48 -31.94
N PRO A 49 28.89 -14.75 -31.64
CA PRO A 49 27.52 -15.23 -31.46
C PRO A 49 26.98 -14.68 -30.13
N LEU A 50 26.25 -13.57 -30.19
CA LEU A 50 25.82 -12.80 -29.02
C LEU A 50 24.29 -12.68 -28.96
N ASN A 51 23.73 -13.08 -27.82
CA ASN A 51 22.38 -12.73 -27.41
C ASN A 51 22.45 -11.41 -26.62
N VAL A 52 21.63 -10.44 -27.02
CA VAL A 52 21.46 -9.17 -26.32
C VAL A 52 20.00 -9.05 -25.93
N GLU A 53 19.75 -8.63 -24.70
CA GLU A 53 18.42 -8.42 -24.16
C GLU A 53 18.38 -7.10 -23.39
N VAL A 54 17.28 -6.37 -23.55
CA VAL A 54 16.98 -5.20 -22.70
C VAL A 54 16.30 -5.70 -21.45
N GLY A 55 17.06 -6.08 -20.42
CA GLY A 55 16.61 -6.46 -19.07
C GLY A 55 15.67 -5.43 -18.41
N GLN A 56 15.11 -5.77 -17.26
CA GLN A 56 14.30 -4.82 -16.49
C GLN A 56 15.11 -3.70 -15.84
N LYS A 57 16.33 -4.02 -15.40
CA LYS A 57 17.24 -3.09 -14.71
C LYS A 57 18.30 -2.50 -15.64
N GLY A 58 18.72 -3.26 -16.64
CA GLY A 58 19.80 -2.92 -17.55
C GLY A 58 19.90 -3.91 -18.70
N LEU A 59 21.02 -3.94 -19.43
CA LEU A 59 21.23 -4.88 -20.54
C LEU A 59 21.68 -6.26 -20.02
N ILE A 60 21.24 -7.33 -20.66
CA ILE A 60 21.72 -8.69 -20.42
C ILE A 60 22.36 -9.20 -21.70
N LEU A 61 23.59 -9.70 -21.60
CA LEU A 61 24.37 -10.18 -22.74
C LEU A 61 24.86 -11.59 -22.46
N SER A 62 24.68 -12.52 -23.39
CA SER A 62 25.17 -13.89 -23.26
C SER A 62 25.67 -14.42 -24.60
N LEU A 63 26.63 -15.34 -24.56
CA LEU A 63 27.09 -15.99 -25.79
C LEU A 63 26.04 -17.01 -26.26
N ALA A 64 25.65 -16.92 -27.53
CA ALA A 64 24.87 -17.94 -28.23
C ALA A 64 25.78 -19.11 -28.68
N SER A 65 26.70 -19.54 -27.79
CA SER A 65 27.68 -20.59 -28.04
C SER A 65 27.96 -21.36 -26.74
N ALA A 66 28.18 -22.68 -26.87
CA ALA A 66 28.51 -23.55 -25.75
C ALA A 66 29.96 -23.37 -25.23
N THR A 67 30.78 -22.57 -25.92
CA THR A 67 32.17 -22.27 -25.56
C THR A 67 32.49 -20.80 -25.79
N GLY A 68 33.38 -20.23 -24.99
CA GLY A 68 33.84 -18.85 -25.10
C GLY A 68 34.12 -18.22 -23.74
N ASP A 69 34.58 -16.97 -23.78
CA ASP A 69 34.85 -16.12 -22.62
C ASP A 69 34.35 -14.70 -22.87
N LEU A 70 33.09 -14.45 -22.54
CA LEU A 70 32.42 -13.17 -22.78
C LEU A 70 33.03 -12.09 -21.88
N SER A 71 33.56 -11.03 -22.49
CA SER A 71 34.06 -9.84 -21.80
C SER A 71 33.67 -8.57 -22.54
N ILE A 72 33.49 -7.49 -21.78
CA ILE A 72 33.12 -6.16 -22.28
C ILE A 72 34.08 -5.15 -21.65
N ARG A 73 34.73 -4.35 -22.50
CA ARG A 73 35.71 -3.34 -22.10
C ARG A 73 35.39 -1.98 -22.72
N GLU A 74 35.88 -0.93 -22.11
CA GLU A 74 35.87 0.40 -22.72
C GLU A 74 36.87 0.48 -23.88
N VAL A 75 36.56 1.26 -24.91
CA VAL A 75 37.53 1.64 -25.95
C VAL A 75 38.17 2.98 -25.59
N GLY A 76 39.50 3.02 -25.54
CA GLY A 76 40.24 4.23 -25.21
C GLY A 76 40.03 4.69 -23.76
N GLN A 77 39.64 5.96 -23.58
CA GLN A 77 39.31 6.56 -22.27
C GLN A 77 37.79 6.62 -22.03
N GLY A 78 37.01 5.76 -22.72
CA GLY A 78 35.56 5.70 -22.60
C GLY A 78 35.09 5.23 -21.22
N VAL A 79 33.81 5.50 -20.92
CA VAL A 79 33.13 5.09 -19.68
C VAL A 79 31.72 4.53 -19.96
N THR A 80 31.44 4.22 -21.24
CA THR A 80 30.12 3.89 -21.75
C THR A 80 29.67 2.52 -21.25
N ALA A 81 30.52 1.49 -21.28
CA ALA A 81 30.15 0.17 -20.77
C ALA A 81 29.86 0.20 -19.27
N ARG A 82 30.64 0.98 -18.50
CA ARG A 82 30.41 1.16 -17.06
C ARG A 82 29.08 1.85 -16.79
N GLN A 83 28.79 2.92 -17.53
CA GLN A 83 27.52 3.65 -17.40
C GLN A 83 26.34 2.90 -18.02
N LEU A 84 26.54 1.83 -18.78
CA LEU A 84 25.49 0.90 -19.15
C LEU A 84 25.40 -0.30 -18.19
N GLY A 85 26.19 -0.30 -17.11
CA GLY A 85 26.19 -1.35 -16.10
C GLY A 85 26.78 -2.69 -16.57
N ILE A 86 27.43 -2.73 -17.74
CA ILE A 86 27.87 -3.97 -18.42
C ILE A 86 29.39 -4.10 -18.51
N LEU A 87 30.16 -3.28 -17.79
CA LEU A 87 31.62 -3.34 -17.84
C LEU A 87 32.15 -4.60 -17.14
N THR A 88 32.68 -5.53 -17.94
CA THR A 88 33.16 -6.84 -17.46
C THR A 88 34.52 -7.14 -18.10
N PRO A 89 35.62 -6.56 -17.58
CA PRO A 89 36.92 -6.59 -18.23
C PRO A 89 37.63 -7.94 -18.14
N ILE A 90 37.27 -8.72 -17.12
CA ILE A 90 37.63 -10.13 -16.94
C ILE A 90 36.45 -10.94 -17.45
N GLY A 91 36.69 -11.89 -18.35
CA GLY A 91 35.59 -12.63 -18.96
C GLY A 91 34.86 -13.56 -18.00
N VAL A 92 33.59 -13.82 -18.30
CA VAL A 92 32.67 -14.64 -17.47
C VAL A 92 32.47 -16.05 -18.04
N GLY A 93 33.35 -16.49 -18.93
CA GLY A 93 33.13 -17.73 -19.68
C GLY A 93 31.91 -17.61 -20.59
N THR A 94 31.08 -18.65 -20.59
CA THR A 94 29.79 -18.68 -21.31
C THR A 94 28.61 -18.14 -20.48
N GLY A 95 28.86 -17.71 -19.24
CA GLY A 95 27.83 -17.12 -18.39
C GLY A 95 27.32 -15.78 -18.95
N PRO A 96 26.09 -15.36 -18.58
CA PRO A 96 25.58 -14.07 -18.97
C PRO A 96 26.27 -12.93 -18.19
N ILE A 97 26.44 -11.79 -18.84
CA ILE A 97 26.68 -10.50 -18.19
C ILE A 97 25.31 -9.86 -17.96
N VAL A 98 24.92 -9.75 -16.70
CA VAL A 98 23.69 -9.05 -16.29
C VAL A 98 24.07 -7.65 -15.85
N GLY A 99 23.54 -6.64 -16.54
CA GLY A 99 23.81 -5.25 -16.26
C GLY A 99 23.25 -4.79 -14.90
N GLU A 100 23.95 -3.83 -14.29
CA GLU A 100 23.47 -3.15 -13.08
C GLU A 100 22.20 -2.32 -13.35
N ASP A 101 21.52 -1.93 -12.26
CA ASP A 101 20.37 -1.03 -12.33
C ASP A 101 20.78 0.36 -12.84
N LEU A 102 20.15 0.78 -13.93
CA LEU A 102 20.45 2.05 -14.60
C LEU A 102 19.73 3.25 -13.99
N ASN A 103 18.88 3.05 -12.95
CA ASN A 103 18.24 4.08 -12.15
C ASN A 103 17.73 5.28 -12.98
N PRO A 104 16.71 5.08 -13.84
CA PRO A 104 16.15 6.16 -14.64
C PRO A 104 15.49 7.22 -13.74
N ARG A 105 15.73 8.49 -14.06
CA ARG A 105 15.06 9.63 -13.42
C ARG A 105 13.58 9.69 -13.82
N LEU A 106 12.70 9.99 -12.85
CA LEU A 106 11.31 10.33 -13.11
C LEU A 106 11.22 11.60 -13.96
N VAL A 107 10.51 11.51 -15.08
CA VAL A 107 10.27 12.61 -16.00
C VAL A 107 8.77 12.75 -16.23
N PRO A 108 8.28 13.92 -16.67
CA PRO A 108 6.85 14.11 -16.84
C PRO A 108 6.20 13.16 -17.87
N ALA A 109 6.96 12.75 -18.89
CA ALA A 109 6.50 11.79 -19.90
C ALA A 109 6.53 10.32 -19.43
N ALA A 110 7.03 10.02 -18.22
CA ALA A 110 7.01 8.67 -17.69
C ALA A 110 5.56 8.21 -17.50
N ARG A 111 5.25 6.98 -17.92
CA ARG A 111 3.92 6.41 -17.73
C ARG A 111 3.79 5.93 -16.29
N LEU A 112 2.67 6.21 -15.65
CA LEU A 112 2.43 5.79 -14.26
C LEU A 112 2.40 4.27 -14.10
N ALA A 113 1.95 3.55 -15.12
CA ALA A 113 2.00 2.09 -15.12
C ALA A 113 3.44 1.61 -14.84
N ASP A 114 4.45 2.27 -15.41
CA ASP A 114 5.85 1.84 -15.33
C ASP A 114 6.55 2.26 -14.02
N THR A 115 5.83 2.76 -13.01
CA THR A 115 6.44 3.37 -11.79
C THR A 115 6.39 2.52 -10.52
N LEU A 116 5.53 1.48 -10.45
CA LEU A 116 5.29 0.71 -9.21
C LEU A 116 5.63 -0.78 -9.33
N GLY A 117 6.56 -1.13 -10.21
CA GLY A 117 6.95 -2.51 -10.42
C GLY A 117 7.26 -2.79 -11.87
N THR A 118 7.32 -4.07 -12.19
CA THR A 118 7.66 -4.55 -13.53
C THR A 118 6.85 -5.78 -13.86
N SER A 119 6.53 -5.94 -15.14
CA SER A 119 5.85 -7.15 -15.64
C SER A 119 6.83 -8.29 -15.79
N ALA A 120 6.41 -9.50 -15.41
CA ALA A 120 7.14 -10.71 -15.76
C ALA A 120 7.18 -10.89 -17.28
N ARG A 121 8.30 -11.36 -17.81
CA ARG A 121 8.45 -11.54 -19.26
C ARG A 121 9.41 -12.67 -19.61
N ALA A 122 9.26 -13.20 -20.82
CA ALA A 122 10.18 -14.16 -21.41
C ALA A 122 10.57 -13.70 -22.81
N VAL A 123 11.85 -13.76 -23.14
CA VAL A 123 12.34 -13.63 -24.51
C VAL A 123 12.41 -15.02 -25.13
N LEU A 124 11.65 -15.25 -26.19
CA LEU A 124 11.68 -16.49 -26.95
C LEU A 124 12.60 -16.30 -28.15
N ARG A 125 13.65 -17.13 -28.21
CA ARG A 125 14.70 -17.01 -29.23
C ARG A 125 14.66 -18.21 -30.18
N PHE A 126 14.74 -17.95 -31.47
CA PHE A 126 14.69 -18.99 -32.49
C PHE A 126 15.89 -18.91 -33.45
N PRO A 127 16.32 -20.04 -34.05
CA PRO A 127 17.35 -19.99 -35.07
C PRO A 127 16.86 -19.22 -36.30
N GLY A 128 17.56 -18.15 -36.69
CA GLY A 128 17.18 -17.33 -37.84
C GLY A 128 17.32 -15.85 -37.55
N THR A 129 16.68 -15.04 -38.38
CA THR A 129 16.50 -13.59 -38.17
C THR A 129 15.01 -13.29 -38.22
N ASP A 130 14.63 -12.16 -37.63
CA ASP A 130 13.26 -11.63 -37.60
C ASP A 130 12.23 -12.61 -36.98
N ASN A 131 12.67 -13.49 -36.06
CA ASN A 131 11.86 -14.51 -35.41
C ASN A 131 11.87 -14.50 -33.88
N ASP A 132 12.64 -13.62 -33.24
CA ASP A 132 12.64 -13.46 -31.79
C ASP A 132 11.46 -12.57 -31.34
N PHE A 133 10.82 -12.95 -30.24
CA PHE A 133 9.74 -12.15 -29.66
C PHE A 133 9.70 -12.26 -28.13
N VAL A 134 9.05 -11.29 -27.51
CA VAL A 134 8.90 -11.17 -26.07
C VAL A 134 7.43 -11.40 -25.71
N VAL A 135 7.18 -12.27 -24.73
CA VAL A 135 5.88 -12.43 -24.07
C VAL A 135 5.97 -11.79 -22.70
N GLN A 136 5.07 -10.88 -22.37
CA GLN A 136 5.08 -10.07 -21.16
C GLN A 136 3.71 -10.08 -20.48
N ALA A 137 3.68 -10.21 -19.16
CA ALA A 137 2.46 -10.13 -18.37
C ALA A 137 1.82 -8.75 -18.49
N VAL A 138 0.48 -8.70 -18.51
CA VAL A 138 -0.26 -7.41 -18.52
C VAL A 138 -0.14 -6.68 -17.20
N HIS A 139 -0.07 -7.44 -16.10
CA HIS A 139 0.00 -6.93 -14.73
C HIS A 139 1.42 -7.08 -14.17
N HIS A 140 1.79 -6.22 -13.22
CA HIS A 140 3.05 -6.32 -12.49
C HIS A 140 2.99 -7.38 -11.38
N GLY A 141 4.16 -7.68 -10.83
CA GLY A 141 4.29 -8.53 -9.65
C GLY A 141 4.81 -9.93 -9.91
N GLU A 142 5.23 -10.56 -8.83
CA GLU A 142 5.92 -11.86 -8.86
C GLU A 142 5.01 -13.03 -9.21
N ALA A 143 3.68 -12.86 -9.05
CA ALA A 143 2.68 -13.88 -9.36
C ALA A 143 2.73 -14.34 -10.84
N TRP A 144 3.28 -13.51 -11.71
CA TRP A 144 3.40 -13.78 -13.14
C TRP A 144 4.75 -14.38 -13.55
N ASN A 145 5.65 -14.60 -12.59
CA ASN A 145 6.92 -15.28 -12.84
C ASN A 145 6.71 -16.79 -12.97
N ASN A 146 7.67 -17.47 -13.59
CA ASN A 146 7.72 -18.91 -13.77
C ASN A 146 6.60 -19.48 -14.66
N VAL A 147 5.87 -18.64 -15.41
CA VAL A 147 4.97 -19.13 -16.47
C VAL A 147 5.80 -19.64 -17.62
N ARG A 148 5.65 -20.93 -17.93
CA ARG A 148 6.43 -21.67 -18.92
C ARG A 148 5.72 -21.63 -20.27
N ILE A 149 6.45 -21.33 -21.33
CA ILE A 149 5.91 -21.10 -22.67
C ILE A 149 6.45 -22.16 -23.60
N ARG A 150 5.59 -22.79 -24.41
CA ARG A 150 6.00 -23.73 -25.45
C ARG A 150 5.19 -23.55 -26.73
N LEU A 151 5.85 -23.83 -27.86
CA LEU A 151 5.24 -23.91 -29.17
C LEU A 151 5.07 -25.39 -29.53
N GLU A 152 3.88 -25.78 -29.98
CA GLU A 152 3.55 -27.13 -30.42
C GLU A 152 3.05 -27.10 -31.86
N ASP A 153 3.54 -28.04 -32.68
CA ASP A 153 2.96 -28.26 -34.00
C ASP A 153 1.55 -28.86 -33.85
N ASP A 154 0.57 -28.22 -34.49
CA ASP A 154 -0.79 -28.73 -34.60
C ASP A 154 -1.17 -28.76 -36.09
N PRO A 155 -1.27 -29.95 -36.71
CA PRO A 155 -1.61 -30.08 -38.13
C PRO A 155 -2.99 -29.51 -38.52
N ALA A 156 -3.84 -29.16 -37.54
CA ALA A 156 -5.12 -28.49 -37.77
C ALA A 156 -5.01 -26.96 -37.79
N VAL A 157 -3.88 -26.39 -37.39
CA VAL A 157 -3.61 -24.95 -37.45
C VAL A 157 -3.05 -24.60 -38.82
N HIS A 158 -3.47 -23.46 -39.35
CA HIS A 158 -2.90 -22.84 -40.55
C HIS A 158 -2.17 -21.55 -40.15
N TRP A 159 -1.10 -21.19 -40.89
CA TRP A 159 -0.36 -19.96 -40.64
C TRP A 159 -1.27 -18.72 -40.66
N GLY A 160 -1.14 -17.86 -39.65
CA GLY A 160 -2.01 -16.70 -39.38
C GLY A 160 -3.21 -17.01 -38.47
N GLU A 161 -3.53 -18.30 -38.25
CA GLU A 161 -4.63 -18.78 -37.41
C GLU A 161 -4.14 -19.51 -36.14
N GLU A 162 -2.95 -19.18 -35.67
CA GLU A 162 -2.34 -19.77 -34.48
C GLU A 162 -3.23 -19.59 -33.26
N LEU A 163 -3.25 -20.62 -32.42
CA LEU A 163 -4.11 -20.70 -31.23
C LEU A 163 -3.26 -20.69 -29.97
N VAL A 164 -3.70 -19.95 -28.96
CA VAL A 164 -3.02 -19.86 -27.66
C VAL A 164 -3.93 -20.38 -26.57
N ALA A 165 -3.40 -21.27 -25.74
CA ALA A 165 -4.05 -21.76 -24.54
C ALA A 165 -3.20 -21.41 -23.31
N TYR A 166 -3.87 -20.97 -22.23
CA TYR A 166 -3.25 -20.69 -20.95
C TYR A 166 -3.86 -21.57 -19.86
N ASP A 167 -3.00 -22.32 -19.17
CA ASP A 167 -3.36 -23.06 -17.96
C ASP A 167 -2.76 -22.32 -16.76
N ALA A 168 -3.62 -21.60 -16.03
CA ALA A 168 -3.22 -20.84 -14.86
C ALA A 168 -2.77 -21.75 -13.69
N ALA A 169 -3.32 -22.96 -13.57
CA ALA A 169 -2.97 -23.88 -12.49
C ALA A 169 -1.62 -24.55 -12.74
N ALA A 170 -1.30 -24.85 -14.00
CA ALA A 170 0.01 -25.38 -14.39
C ALA A 170 1.08 -24.29 -14.60
N ALA A 171 0.67 -23.02 -14.67
CA ALA A 171 1.49 -21.89 -15.10
C ALA A 171 2.13 -22.15 -16.48
N GLU A 172 1.30 -22.54 -17.46
CA GLU A 172 1.75 -22.92 -18.81
C GLU A 172 0.99 -22.17 -19.91
N ILE A 173 1.75 -21.64 -20.89
CA ILE A 173 1.22 -21.10 -22.15
C ILE A 173 1.64 -22.04 -23.28
N VAL A 174 0.65 -22.52 -24.03
CA VAL A 174 0.84 -23.37 -25.20
C VAL A 174 0.37 -22.60 -26.43
N VAL A 175 1.31 -22.35 -27.36
CA VAL A 175 1.02 -21.77 -28.66
C VAL A 175 1.04 -22.88 -29.70
N ARG A 176 -0.10 -23.11 -30.36
CA ARG A 176 -0.22 -24.09 -31.43
C ARG A 176 0.07 -23.43 -32.77
N ILE A 177 0.99 -24.02 -33.52
CA ILE A 177 1.55 -23.47 -34.76
C ILE A 177 1.46 -24.48 -35.91
N ASP A 178 1.55 -23.97 -37.14
CA ASP A 178 1.82 -24.74 -38.36
C ASP A 178 3.35 -24.76 -38.58
N GLU A 179 4.01 -25.88 -38.25
CA GLU A 179 5.46 -26.01 -38.36
C GLU A 179 5.95 -25.78 -39.81
N GLY A 180 6.93 -24.90 -39.98
CA GLY A 180 7.52 -24.57 -41.28
C GLY A 180 6.82 -23.45 -42.05
N HIS A 181 5.65 -22.98 -41.59
CA HIS A 181 4.94 -21.83 -42.19
C HIS A 181 4.71 -20.68 -41.21
N THR A 182 4.58 -20.98 -39.91
CA THR A 182 4.30 -19.97 -38.89
C THR A 182 5.48 -19.00 -38.71
N GLN A 183 5.18 -17.71 -38.75
CA GLN A 183 6.14 -16.63 -38.52
C GLN A 183 5.96 -16.03 -37.13
N ALA A 184 7.00 -15.39 -36.59
CA ALA A 184 6.92 -14.77 -35.26
C ALA A 184 5.81 -13.72 -35.15
N GLY A 185 5.56 -12.95 -36.22
CA GLY A 185 4.46 -12.00 -36.28
C GLY A 185 3.09 -12.64 -36.08
N HIS A 186 2.87 -13.84 -36.63
CA HIS A 186 1.60 -14.54 -36.45
C HIS A 186 1.41 -15.00 -34.99
N VAL A 187 2.47 -15.47 -34.34
CA VAL A 187 2.44 -15.82 -32.90
C VAL A 187 2.16 -14.59 -32.04
N VAL A 188 2.82 -13.46 -32.32
CA VAL A 188 2.58 -12.19 -31.62
C VAL A 188 1.11 -11.77 -31.74
N ASP A 189 0.55 -11.83 -32.94
CA ASP A 189 -0.85 -11.51 -33.17
C ASP A 189 -1.79 -12.48 -32.44
N ALA A 190 -1.50 -13.79 -32.45
CA ALA A 190 -2.30 -14.79 -31.74
C ALA A 190 -2.32 -14.58 -30.23
N VAL A 191 -1.18 -14.29 -29.61
CA VAL A 191 -1.07 -13.96 -28.18
C VAL A 191 -1.87 -12.69 -27.86
N ASN A 192 -1.72 -11.64 -28.65
CA ASN A 192 -2.44 -10.38 -28.43
C ASN A 192 -3.95 -10.52 -28.65
N ARG A 193 -4.39 -11.30 -29.65
CA ARG A 193 -5.81 -11.64 -29.82
C ARG A 193 -6.39 -12.40 -28.63
N ALA A 194 -5.65 -13.37 -28.09
CA ALA A 194 -6.07 -14.11 -26.90
C ALA A 194 -6.16 -13.20 -25.67
N ASN A 195 -5.24 -12.25 -25.52
CA ASN A 195 -5.30 -11.24 -24.47
C ASN A 195 -6.50 -10.30 -24.61
N ASP A 196 -6.74 -9.75 -25.80
CA ASP A 196 -7.85 -8.85 -26.05
C ASP A 196 -9.21 -9.55 -25.88
N ALA A 197 -9.26 -10.87 -26.04
CA ALA A 197 -10.43 -11.72 -25.73
C ALA A 197 -10.57 -12.07 -24.23
N GLY A 198 -9.63 -11.64 -23.37
CA GLY A 198 -9.63 -11.94 -21.93
C GLY A 198 -9.23 -13.38 -21.57
N LEU A 199 -8.65 -14.13 -22.51
CA LEU A 199 -8.30 -15.55 -22.34
C LEU A 199 -6.86 -15.76 -21.86
N LEU A 200 -5.99 -14.75 -21.96
CA LEU A 200 -4.57 -14.84 -21.67
C LEU A 200 -4.09 -13.55 -20.99
N PRO A 201 -3.51 -13.58 -19.78
CA PRO A 201 -3.02 -12.38 -19.08
C PRO A 201 -1.62 -11.91 -19.54
N PHE A 202 -1.26 -12.19 -20.79
CA PHE A 202 0.04 -11.87 -21.39
C PHE A 202 -0.14 -11.25 -22.76
N ARG A 203 0.69 -10.27 -23.10
CA ARG A 203 0.83 -9.68 -24.44
C ARG A 203 2.16 -10.10 -25.05
N ALA A 204 2.26 -10.05 -26.38
CA ALA A 204 3.49 -10.30 -27.10
C ALA A 204 3.91 -9.10 -27.95
N SER A 205 5.22 -8.98 -28.16
CA SER A 205 5.81 -8.00 -29.08
C SER A 205 7.09 -8.56 -29.68
N LEU A 206 7.46 -8.12 -30.89
CA LEU A 206 8.74 -8.50 -31.49
C LEU A 206 9.91 -7.98 -30.66
N ASP A 207 10.98 -8.78 -30.55
CA ASP A 207 12.18 -8.38 -29.81
C ASP A 207 12.76 -7.08 -30.43
N PRO A 208 13.08 -6.05 -29.63
CA PRO A 208 13.67 -4.81 -30.15
C PRO A 208 14.97 -5.00 -30.93
N THR A 209 15.70 -6.08 -30.66
CA THR A 209 16.95 -6.44 -31.31
C THR A 209 16.75 -7.20 -32.63
N ASP A 210 15.51 -7.51 -33.03
CA ASP A 210 15.17 -8.29 -34.22
C ASP A 210 14.27 -7.50 -35.17
N ARG A 211 14.72 -6.27 -35.47
CA ARG A 211 14.05 -5.30 -36.34
C ARG A 211 14.81 -5.05 -37.63
N ASP A 212 15.14 -6.13 -38.35
CA ASP A 212 15.84 -6.03 -39.63
C ASP A 212 14.84 -5.67 -40.76
N ALA A 213 15.13 -6.04 -42.01
CA ALA A 213 14.35 -5.58 -43.17
C ALA A 213 12.90 -6.11 -43.18
N TYR A 214 12.62 -7.21 -42.46
CA TYR A 214 11.34 -7.92 -42.50
C TYR A 214 10.91 -8.38 -41.09
N PRO A 215 10.72 -7.45 -40.14
CA PRO A 215 10.50 -7.78 -38.73
C PRO A 215 9.29 -8.69 -38.55
N GLY A 216 9.49 -9.79 -37.83
CA GLY A 216 8.45 -10.79 -37.53
C GLY A 216 8.13 -11.77 -38.66
N GLN A 217 8.80 -11.69 -39.82
CA GLN A 217 8.59 -12.65 -40.92
C GLN A 217 9.44 -13.92 -40.82
N GLY A 218 10.37 -13.97 -39.86
CA GLY A 218 11.17 -15.15 -39.59
C GLY A 218 10.30 -16.30 -39.07
N LEU A 219 10.63 -17.51 -39.49
CA LEU A 219 9.92 -18.72 -39.06
C LEU A 219 10.22 -19.04 -37.60
N VAL A 220 9.18 -19.48 -36.89
CA VAL A 220 9.30 -20.11 -35.57
C VAL A 220 9.20 -21.62 -35.71
N SER A 221 9.63 -22.36 -34.70
CA SER A 221 9.61 -23.82 -34.71
C SER A 221 9.18 -24.36 -33.35
N PRO A 222 8.54 -25.54 -33.29
CA PRO A 222 8.21 -26.16 -32.02
C PRO A 222 9.50 -26.55 -31.28
N GLY A 223 9.43 -26.53 -29.94
CA GLY A 223 10.54 -27.00 -29.10
C GLY A 223 10.61 -28.52 -29.04
N ASP A 224 11.77 -29.06 -28.63
CA ASP A 224 11.87 -30.49 -28.31
C ASP A 224 10.87 -30.88 -27.22
N PRO A 225 10.26 -32.08 -27.26
CA PRO A 225 9.34 -32.53 -26.22
C PRO A 225 9.94 -32.43 -24.81
N GLY A 226 9.27 -31.65 -23.94
CA GLY A 226 9.72 -31.40 -22.57
C GLY A 226 10.66 -30.21 -22.40
N GLN A 227 11.02 -29.50 -23.47
CA GLN A 227 11.71 -28.21 -23.41
C GLN A 227 10.71 -27.05 -23.50
N TRP A 228 11.05 -25.96 -22.83
CA TRP A 228 10.28 -24.72 -22.84
C TRP A 228 10.95 -23.72 -23.76
N ALA A 229 10.16 -23.05 -24.60
CA ALA A 229 10.62 -21.98 -25.47
C ALA A 229 10.96 -20.69 -24.69
N GLY A 230 10.37 -20.53 -23.50
CA GLY A 230 10.70 -19.45 -22.57
C GLY A 230 10.06 -19.67 -21.21
N ILE A 231 10.61 -19.02 -20.19
CA ILE A 231 10.02 -18.96 -18.85
C ILE A 231 9.99 -17.49 -18.47
N THR A 232 8.84 -17.02 -18.01
CA THR A 232 8.68 -15.62 -17.62
C THR A 232 9.41 -15.33 -16.31
N GLU A 233 10.10 -14.19 -16.26
CA GLU A 233 10.87 -13.78 -15.09
C GLU A 233 10.88 -12.25 -14.92
N GLY A 234 11.38 -11.81 -13.77
CA GLY A 234 11.59 -10.40 -13.43
C GLY A 234 10.35 -9.67 -12.91
N GLY A 235 9.14 -10.22 -12.98
CA GLY A 235 7.94 -9.57 -12.47
C GLY A 235 8.10 -9.19 -11.01
N SER A 236 7.81 -7.94 -10.66
CA SER A 236 7.99 -7.38 -9.31
C SER A 236 6.99 -6.26 -9.04
N GLY A 237 6.84 -5.87 -7.77
CA GLY A 237 5.93 -4.80 -7.38
C GLY A 237 4.45 -5.16 -7.61
N GLN A 238 3.65 -4.16 -7.95
CA GLN A 238 2.21 -4.30 -8.15
C GLN A 238 1.68 -3.25 -9.12
N ASP A 239 0.45 -3.44 -9.59
CA ASP A 239 -0.21 -2.40 -10.37
C ASP A 239 -0.61 -1.22 -9.49
N LEU A 240 -0.47 -0.02 -10.05
CA LEU A 240 -0.95 1.20 -9.43
C LEU A 240 -2.48 1.25 -9.51
N ASP A 241 -3.13 1.38 -8.36
CA ASP A 241 -4.55 1.66 -8.24
C ASP A 241 -4.84 3.08 -8.71
N LEU A 242 -5.40 3.21 -9.91
CA LEU A 242 -5.87 4.49 -10.45
C LEU A 242 -7.38 4.68 -10.27
N GLN A 243 -8.13 3.61 -9.94
CA GLN A 243 -9.58 3.64 -9.91
C GLN A 243 -10.11 4.31 -8.65
N SER A 244 -9.46 4.09 -7.50
CA SER A 244 -9.90 4.65 -6.22
C SER A 244 -9.64 6.16 -6.13
N GLY A 245 -8.49 6.61 -6.62
CA GLY A 245 -8.04 8.00 -6.46
C GLY A 245 -7.63 8.30 -5.01
N ILE A 246 -7.57 9.58 -4.65
CA ILE A 246 -7.09 10.03 -3.33
C ILE A 246 -8.06 11.02 -2.67
N GLN A 247 -8.00 11.12 -1.35
CA GLN A 247 -8.66 12.17 -0.58
C GLN A 247 -7.63 13.18 -0.07
N VAL A 248 -7.91 14.46 -0.26
CA VAL A 248 -7.06 15.55 0.21
C VAL A 248 -7.87 16.43 1.16
N VAL A 249 -7.37 16.61 2.38
CA VAL A 249 -7.90 17.60 3.32
C VAL A 249 -7.02 18.85 3.21
N ASN A 250 -7.61 19.98 2.85
CA ASN A 250 -6.89 21.25 2.80
C ASN A 250 -7.85 22.43 3.01
N GLY A 251 -7.44 23.45 3.77
CA GLY A 251 -8.31 24.60 4.06
C GLY A 251 -9.59 24.24 4.81
N GLY A 252 -9.58 23.16 5.60
CA GLY A 252 -10.75 22.65 6.33
C GLY A 252 -11.83 22.01 5.44
N GLN A 253 -11.50 21.66 4.20
CA GLN A 253 -12.39 20.96 3.27
C GLN A 253 -11.74 19.66 2.80
N THR A 254 -12.57 18.66 2.48
CA THR A 254 -12.13 17.39 1.90
C THR A 254 -12.41 17.38 0.40
N TYR A 255 -11.40 17.05 -0.40
CA TYR A 255 -11.46 16.93 -1.84
C TYR A 255 -11.18 15.49 -2.25
N THR A 256 -12.05 14.90 -3.07
CA THR A 256 -11.79 13.62 -3.71
C THR A 256 -11.23 13.87 -5.11
N ILE A 257 -10.03 13.37 -5.38
CA ILE A 257 -9.35 13.54 -6.67
C ILE A 257 -9.30 12.19 -7.38
N ALA A 258 -10.05 12.07 -8.47
CA ALA A 258 -10.06 10.88 -9.32
C ALA A 258 -8.83 10.86 -10.24
N LEU A 259 -8.24 9.66 -10.41
CA LEU A 259 -7.02 9.43 -11.18
C LEU A 259 -7.18 8.37 -12.30
N ALA A 260 -8.39 7.85 -12.52
CA ALA A 260 -8.64 6.71 -13.41
C ALA A 260 -8.26 6.95 -14.87
N ASP A 261 -8.24 8.20 -15.33
CA ASP A 261 -7.92 8.62 -16.70
C ASP A 261 -6.48 9.14 -16.86
N VAL A 262 -5.67 9.11 -15.81
CA VAL A 262 -4.30 9.62 -15.79
C VAL A 262 -3.34 8.56 -16.34
N VAL A 263 -2.50 8.93 -17.31
CA VAL A 263 -1.58 7.98 -17.97
C VAL A 263 -0.12 8.27 -17.61
N THR A 264 0.27 9.54 -17.55
CA THR A 264 1.66 9.97 -17.32
C THR A 264 1.83 10.73 -16.00
N VAL A 265 3.08 10.89 -15.56
CA VAL A 265 3.42 11.73 -14.41
C VAL A 265 2.96 13.18 -14.64
N GLU A 266 3.12 13.72 -15.85
CA GLU A 266 2.62 15.06 -16.20
C GLU A 266 1.10 15.16 -16.01
N ASP A 267 0.34 14.16 -16.46
CA ASP A 267 -1.12 14.12 -16.27
C ASP A 267 -1.47 14.13 -14.77
N LEU A 268 -0.73 13.37 -13.94
CA LEU A 268 -0.92 13.32 -12.49
C LEU A 268 -0.66 14.69 -11.86
N LEU A 269 0.49 15.31 -12.18
CA LEU A 269 0.84 16.62 -11.64
C LEU A 269 -0.19 17.67 -12.04
N ASN A 270 -0.64 17.65 -13.29
CA ASN A 270 -1.68 18.56 -13.76
C ASN A 270 -3.02 18.32 -13.04
N ARG A 271 -3.42 17.06 -12.86
CA ARG A 271 -4.64 16.69 -12.12
C ARG A 271 -4.59 17.17 -10.67
N LEU A 272 -3.45 17.02 -9.99
CA LEU A 272 -3.27 17.51 -8.61
C LEU A 272 -3.26 19.04 -8.53
N ASN A 273 -2.49 19.71 -9.40
CA ASN A 273 -2.35 21.17 -9.42
C ASN A 273 -3.65 21.90 -9.79
N THR A 274 -4.53 21.28 -10.58
CA THR A 274 -5.79 21.88 -11.06
C THR A 274 -7.04 21.36 -10.33
N SER A 275 -6.87 20.51 -9.32
CA SER A 275 -7.96 19.88 -8.54
C SER A 275 -8.87 20.85 -7.76
N GLY A 276 -8.47 22.12 -7.63
CA GLY A 276 -9.15 23.09 -6.76
C GLY A 276 -8.80 22.96 -5.28
N ALA A 277 -8.10 21.89 -4.87
CA ALA A 277 -7.66 21.66 -3.49
C ALA A 277 -6.49 22.55 -3.04
N GLY A 278 -6.09 23.54 -3.85
CA GLY A 278 -5.02 24.48 -3.51
C GLY A 278 -3.63 23.84 -3.42
N LEU A 279 -3.32 22.87 -4.29
CA LEU A 279 -2.09 22.10 -4.25
C LEU A 279 -1.01 22.64 -5.19
N LEU A 280 0.25 22.43 -4.81
CA LEU A 280 1.42 22.48 -5.69
C LEU A 280 2.05 21.08 -5.72
N ALA A 281 1.89 20.38 -6.84
CA ALA A 281 2.55 19.11 -7.10
C ALA A 281 3.67 19.29 -8.12
N GLU A 282 4.85 18.76 -7.82
CA GLU A 282 6.04 18.82 -8.69
C GLU A 282 6.87 17.53 -8.57
N ILE A 283 7.63 17.18 -9.61
CA ILE A 283 8.65 16.13 -9.49
C ILE A 283 9.71 16.63 -8.49
N ALA A 284 10.11 15.76 -7.56
CA ALA A 284 11.15 16.06 -6.61
C ALA A 284 12.47 16.44 -7.32
N ALA A 285 13.31 17.26 -6.68
CA ALA A 285 14.52 17.79 -7.31
C ALA A 285 15.54 16.71 -7.69
N ASP A 286 15.57 15.63 -6.91
CA ASP A 286 16.36 14.41 -7.18
C ASP A 286 15.75 13.54 -8.31
N GLY A 287 14.51 13.81 -8.69
CA GLY A 287 13.78 13.08 -9.72
C GLY A 287 13.43 11.65 -9.36
N THR A 288 13.34 11.32 -8.06
CA THR A 288 12.98 9.96 -7.60
C THR A 288 11.51 9.83 -7.20
N GLY A 289 10.81 10.96 -7.00
CA GLY A 289 9.41 10.96 -6.57
C GLY A 289 8.68 12.27 -6.87
N ILE A 290 7.55 12.48 -6.19
CA ILE A 290 6.69 13.65 -6.34
C ILE A 290 6.55 14.35 -4.98
N ASN A 291 6.68 15.67 -4.97
CA ASN A 291 6.35 16.50 -3.82
C ASN A 291 4.95 17.09 -4.02
N VAL A 292 4.10 17.03 -2.99
CA VAL A 292 2.81 17.72 -2.97
C VAL A 292 2.76 18.63 -1.76
N ARG A 293 2.51 19.92 -2.00
CA ARG A 293 2.45 20.96 -0.97
C ARG A 293 1.11 21.69 -1.00
N SER A 294 0.66 22.17 0.15
CA SER A 294 -0.45 23.11 0.21
C SER A 294 0.01 24.52 -0.16
N ARG A 295 -0.84 25.26 -0.88
CA ARG A 295 -0.69 26.70 -1.13
C ARG A 295 -1.48 27.55 -0.13
N ILE A 296 -2.13 26.91 0.84
CA ILE A 296 -2.98 27.54 1.85
C ILE A 296 -2.20 27.61 3.17
N SER A 297 -2.09 28.80 3.74
CA SER A 297 -1.45 29.02 5.05
C SER A 297 -2.46 28.88 6.19
N GLY A 298 -1.99 28.44 7.37
CA GLY A 298 -2.79 28.42 8.60
C GLY A 298 -3.87 27.33 8.67
N SER A 299 -3.82 26.33 7.79
CA SER A 299 -4.76 25.20 7.76
C SER A 299 -4.01 23.87 7.73
N ASP A 300 -4.65 22.85 8.28
CA ASP A 300 -4.20 21.46 8.19
C ASP A 300 -4.25 20.99 6.73
N PHE A 301 -3.23 20.24 6.35
CA PHE A 301 -3.08 19.60 5.04
C PHE A 301 -2.85 18.11 5.24
N ALA A 302 -3.61 17.28 4.54
CA ALA A 302 -3.44 15.84 4.60
C ALA A 302 -3.79 15.20 3.26
N ILE A 303 -3.11 14.11 2.93
CA ILE A 303 -3.44 13.24 1.81
C ILE A 303 -3.68 11.84 2.36
N GLY A 304 -4.85 11.29 2.09
CA GLY A 304 -5.25 9.95 2.48
C GLY A 304 -5.91 9.19 1.33
N GLU A 305 -6.36 7.99 1.62
CA GLU A 305 -6.94 7.09 0.61
C GLU A 305 -8.39 7.45 0.28
N ASN A 306 -8.88 6.98 -0.86
CA ASN A 306 -10.28 7.06 -1.24
C ASN A 306 -10.90 5.67 -1.49
N GLY A 307 -10.70 4.76 -0.54
CA GLY A 307 -11.21 3.39 -0.57
C GLY A 307 -10.21 2.34 -1.06
N GLY A 308 -9.09 2.78 -1.64
CA GLY A 308 -8.01 1.93 -2.15
C GLY A 308 -6.65 2.21 -1.49
N SER A 309 -5.58 2.09 -2.27
CA SER A 309 -4.19 2.26 -1.81
C SER A 309 -3.39 3.27 -2.64
N THR A 310 -4.05 4.02 -3.53
CA THR A 310 -3.43 4.95 -4.47
C THR A 310 -2.46 5.94 -3.81
N ALA A 311 -2.83 6.54 -2.67
CA ALA A 311 -1.98 7.55 -2.02
C ALA A 311 -0.70 6.92 -1.45
N ALA A 312 -0.80 5.75 -0.83
CA ALA A 312 0.34 4.99 -0.33
C ALA A 312 1.23 4.49 -1.46
N GLN A 313 0.65 3.97 -2.54
CA GLN A 313 1.36 3.50 -3.72
C GLN A 313 2.13 4.61 -4.44
N LEU A 314 1.57 5.82 -4.49
CA LEU A 314 2.28 7.01 -5.01
C LEU A 314 3.30 7.59 -4.02
N GLY A 315 3.36 7.08 -2.77
CA GLY A 315 4.25 7.58 -1.73
C GLY A 315 3.87 8.98 -1.19
N ILE A 316 2.64 9.44 -1.41
CA ILE A 316 2.18 10.79 -1.03
C ILE A 316 1.20 10.78 0.15
N ARG A 317 0.84 9.61 0.69
CA ARG A 317 -0.02 9.49 1.87
C ARG A 317 0.66 10.13 3.09
N SER A 318 -0.02 11.05 3.77
CA SER A 318 0.56 11.81 4.89
C SER A 318 0.46 11.11 6.25
N PHE A 319 -0.32 10.02 6.36
CA PHE A 319 -0.43 9.19 7.55
C PHE A 319 -0.11 7.73 7.19
N THR A 320 1.09 7.27 7.55
CA THR A 320 1.58 5.91 7.28
C THR A 320 1.87 5.16 8.58
N GLY A 321 2.10 3.84 8.48
CA GLY A 321 2.51 3.03 9.63
C GLY A 321 3.84 3.48 10.24
N ASP A 322 4.73 4.05 9.43
CA ASP A 322 6.07 4.49 9.84
C ASP A 322 6.08 5.82 10.61
N VAL A 323 4.94 6.53 10.68
CA VAL A 323 4.83 7.77 11.44
C VAL A 323 5.10 7.48 12.91
N PHE A 324 6.05 8.21 13.51
CA PHE A 324 6.38 8.03 14.92
C PHE A 324 5.28 8.61 15.81
N LEU A 325 4.97 7.90 16.89
CA LEU A 325 3.99 8.35 17.89
C LEU A 325 4.35 9.70 18.50
N ARG A 326 5.65 10.00 18.65
CA ARG A 326 6.13 11.30 19.18
C ARG A 326 5.85 12.49 18.26
N ASP A 327 5.70 12.25 16.96
CA ASP A 327 5.53 13.31 15.96
C ASP A 327 4.04 13.68 15.79
N LEU A 328 3.14 12.83 16.29
CA LEU A 328 1.69 13.07 16.26
C LEU A 328 1.29 14.31 17.04
N ASN A 329 0.12 14.84 16.70
CA ASN A 329 -0.49 15.99 17.35
C ASN A 329 0.44 17.22 17.36
N TYR A 330 1.10 17.48 16.21
CA TYR A 330 2.09 18.55 16.04
C TYR A 330 3.32 18.39 16.94
N GLY A 331 3.79 17.15 17.13
CA GLY A 331 4.96 16.84 17.96
C GLY A 331 4.69 16.76 19.46
N ARG A 332 3.42 16.79 19.90
CA ARG A 332 3.06 16.53 21.32
C ARG A 332 3.18 15.05 21.66
N GLY A 333 3.00 14.20 20.66
CA GLY A 333 3.09 12.76 20.77
C GLY A 333 1.83 12.09 21.32
N VAL A 334 2.01 10.84 21.76
CA VAL A 334 1.00 10.02 22.46
C VAL A 334 1.47 9.81 23.89
N GLN A 335 0.63 10.12 24.87
CA GLN A 335 0.98 9.93 26.27
C GLN A 335 0.80 8.47 26.70
N ASP A 336 1.87 7.88 27.23
CA ASP A 336 1.87 6.59 27.92
C ASP A 336 1.58 6.82 29.42
N TYR A 337 0.49 6.22 29.91
CA TYR A 337 0.13 6.26 31.32
C TYR A 337 0.54 4.98 32.06
N GLN A 338 1.68 5.05 32.76
CA GLN A 338 2.19 3.96 33.57
C GLN A 338 1.45 3.86 34.92
N SER A 339 0.62 2.82 35.10
CA SER A 339 -0.05 2.50 36.37
C SER A 339 0.33 1.09 36.88
N GLU A 340 0.24 0.84 38.19
CA GLU A 340 0.59 -0.47 38.79
C GLU A 340 -0.47 -1.57 38.58
N GLY A 341 -1.59 -1.26 37.91
CA GLY A 341 -2.71 -2.18 37.68
C GLY A 341 -3.63 -2.34 38.90
N GLN A 342 -4.79 -2.94 38.71
CA GLN A 342 -5.76 -3.19 39.78
C GLN A 342 -5.99 -4.69 39.99
N LYS A 343 -6.19 -5.09 41.25
CA LYS A 343 -6.48 -6.47 41.65
C LYS A 343 -7.98 -6.69 41.64
N ALA A 344 -8.43 -7.77 41.00
CA ALA A 344 -9.84 -8.13 41.02
C ALA A 344 -10.29 -8.46 42.45
N ALA A 345 -11.49 -8.02 42.82
CA ALA A 345 -12.04 -8.29 44.15
C ALA A 345 -13.54 -8.60 44.09
N ALA A 346 -14.00 -9.40 45.04
CA ALA A 346 -15.40 -9.68 45.30
C ALA A 346 -15.66 -9.50 46.79
N VAL A 347 -16.78 -8.86 47.14
CA VAL A 347 -17.29 -8.84 48.52
C VAL A 347 -18.50 -9.73 48.57
N TRP A 348 -18.44 -10.76 49.41
CA TRP A 348 -19.59 -11.56 49.81
C TRP A 348 -20.08 -11.05 51.16
N ASP A 349 -21.18 -10.32 51.14
CA ASP A 349 -21.89 -9.92 52.33
C ASP A 349 -23.16 -10.74 52.49
N SER A 350 -23.22 -11.53 53.56
CA SER A 350 -24.39 -12.36 53.86
C SER A 350 -25.20 -11.69 54.95
N SER A 351 -26.54 -11.75 54.86
CA SER A 351 -27.39 -11.06 55.85
C SER A 351 -27.06 -11.46 57.30
N GLY A 352 -26.53 -10.54 58.11
CA GLY A 352 -26.04 -10.82 59.45
C GLY A 352 -24.97 -9.82 59.93
N LEU A 353 -24.42 -10.05 61.12
CA LEU A 353 -23.24 -9.32 61.61
C LEU A 353 -22.03 -10.26 61.60
N ASN A 354 -20.83 -9.71 61.42
CA ASN A 354 -19.55 -10.42 61.53
C ASN A 354 -19.35 -11.59 60.55
N ASN A 355 -19.94 -11.51 59.35
CA ASN A 355 -19.93 -12.59 58.36
C ASN A 355 -19.52 -12.15 56.94
N ALA A 356 -19.25 -10.85 56.72
CA ALA A 356 -18.80 -10.36 55.42
C ALA A 356 -17.37 -10.82 55.10
N LEU A 357 -17.14 -11.21 53.85
CA LEU A 357 -15.89 -11.73 53.34
C LEU A 357 -15.47 -10.96 52.09
N LYS A 358 -14.18 -10.64 51.98
CA LYS A 358 -13.62 -10.05 50.76
C LYS A 358 -12.57 -10.98 50.16
N LEU A 359 -12.84 -11.43 48.95
CA LEU A 359 -11.88 -12.12 48.10
C LEU A 359 -11.14 -11.07 47.28
N THR A 360 -9.81 -11.11 47.26
CA THR A 360 -8.98 -10.22 46.43
C THR A 360 -7.90 -11.04 45.74
N ALA A 361 -7.70 -10.83 44.44
CA ALA A 361 -6.60 -11.44 43.70
C ALA A 361 -5.26 -10.99 44.26
N ARG A 362 -4.22 -11.82 44.17
CA ARG A 362 -2.87 -11.44 44.62
C ARG A 362 -2.11 -10.62 43.59
N GLU A 363 -2.37 -10.86 42.32
CA GLU A 363 -1.77 -10.15 41.20
C GLU A 363 -2.82 -9.25 40.53
N PRO A 364 -2.42 -8.07 40.00
CA PRO A 364 -3.29 -7.28 39.15
C PRO A 364 -3.51 -7.99 37.82
N GLY A 365 -4.58 -7.62 37.10
CA GLY A 365 -4.85 -8.14 35.77
C GLY A 365 -6.30 -8.57 35.55
N PRO A 366 -6.76 -8.56 34.28
CA PRO A 366 -8.12 -8.94 33.91
C PRO A 366 -8.38 -10.45 34.05
N ASP A 367 -7.34 -11.28 34.00
CA ASP A 367 -7.43 -12.73 34.18
C ASP A 367 -8.10 -13.12 35.50
N TRP A 368 -7.97 -12.27 36.52
CA TRP A 368 -8.54 -12.48 37.84
C TRP A 368 -10.00 -12.04 37.98
N ASN A 369 -10.58 -11.42 36.94
CA ASN A 369 -12.01 -11.12 36.87
C ASN A 369 -12.82 -12.38 36.56
N GLY A 370 -14.05 -12.41 37.05
CA GLY A 370 -15.01 -13.47 36.76
C GLY A 370 -14.84 -14.73 37.63
N TYR A 371 -14.00 -14.68 38.67
CA TYR A 371 -13.91 -15.78 39.62
C TYR A 371 -15.11 -15.78 40.57
N LYS A 372 -15.89 -16.86 40.54
CA LYS A 372 -17.05 -17.05 41.40
C LYS A 372 -16.64 -17.64 42.74
N LEU A 373 -16.77 -16.86 43.80
CA LEU A 373 -16.76 -17.36 45.18
C LEU A 373 -18.14 -17.89 45.52
N ARG A 374 -18.31 -19.21 45.54
CA ARG A 374 -19.62 -19.87 45.71
C ARG A 374 -19.68 -20.64 47.03
N PHE A 375 -20.71 -20.36 47.82
CA PHE A 375 -21.06 -21.07 49.05
C PHE A 375 -22.24 -22.02 48.80
N TYR A 376 -22.02 -23.32 48.98
CA TYR A 376 -23.04 -24.35 48.78
C TYR A 376 -23.17 -25.28 50.01
N ASP A 377 -24.33 -25.93 50.16
CA ASP A 377 -24.54 -26.91 51.23
C ASP A 377 -23.80 -28.20 50.90
N SER A 378 -22.79 -28.53 51.72
CA SER A 378 -22.00 -29.75 51.56
C SER A 378 -22.76 -31.03 51.91
N GLY A 379 -23.85 -30.93 52.68
CA GLY A 379 -24.55 -32.09 53.26
C GLY A 379 -23.72 -32.86 54.30
N LEU A 380 -22.55 -32.34 54.70
CA LEU A 380 -21.65 -32.93 55.67
C LEU A 380 -21.84 -32.30 57.07
N PRO A 381 -21.50 -33.03 58.15
CA PRO A 381 -21.60 -32.48 59.50
C PRO A 381 -20.62 -31.30 59.71
N PRO A 382 -20.93 -30.37 60.64
CA PRO A 382 -20.06 -29.24 60.96
C PRO A 382 -18.62 -29.66 61.25
N GLY A 383 -17.64 -28.90 60.75
CA GLY A 383 -16.21 -29.24 60.84
C GLY A 383 -15.67 -30.04 59.65
N SER A 384 -16.53 -30.47 58.74
CA SER A 384 -16.16 -31.15 57.48
C SER A 384 -16.20 -30.22 56.26
N GLU A 385 -16.05 -28.91 56.48
CA GLU A 385 -16.08 -27.93 55.40
C GLU A 385 -14.98 -28.21 54.36
N ILE A 386 -15.30 -28.02 53.09
CA ILE A 386 -14.40 -28.28 51.96
C ILE A 386 -14.30 -27.05 51.07
N LEU A 387 -13.13 -26.84 50.46
CA LEU A 387 -12.91 -25.80 49.48
C LEU A 387 -12.20 -26.38 48.27
N THR A 388 -12.72 -26.09 47.08
CA THR A 388 -12.14 -26.49 45.80
C THR A 388 -11.96 -25.26 44.91
N LEU A 389 -10.81 -25.18 44.23
CA LEU A 389 -10.56 -24.22 43.15
C LEU A 389 -10.63 -24.97 41.82
N ASP A 390 -11.48 -24.47 40.92
CA ASP A 390 -11.54 -24.86 39.52
C ASP A 390 -11.07 -23.67 38.68
N GLU A 391 -9.81 -23.68 38.28
CA GLU A 391 -9.21 -22.60 37.48
C GLU A 391 -9.81 -22.52 36.07
N ALA A 392 -10.23 -23.65 35.50
CA ALA A 392 -10.77 -23.68 34.14
C ALA A 392 -12.16 -23.04 34.07
N ASN A 393 -12.98 -23.24 35.11
CA ASN A 393 -14.31 -22.65 35.23
C ASN A 393 -14.33 -21.35 36.05
N LYS A 394 -13.16 -20.86 36.49
CA LYS A 394 -13.01 -19.72 37.42
C LYS A 394 -13.96 -19.81 38.63
N GLU A 395 -14.01 -20.96 39.31
CA GLU A 395 -14.88 -21.17 40.47
C GLU A 395 -14.08 -21.53 41.72
N ILE A 396 -14.34 -20.82 42.81
CA ILE A 396 -13.91 -21.19 44.16
C ILE A 396 -15.15 -21.62 44.93
N ALA A 397 -15.36 -22.93 45.01
CA ALA A 397 -16.51 -23.51 45.68
C ALA A 397 -16.17 -23.86 47.13
N VAL A 398 -16.95 -23.33 48.06
CA VAL A 398 -16.84 -23.58 49.50
C VAL A 398 -18.07 -24.34 49.97
N GLY A 399 -17.89 -25.62 50.29
CA GLY A 399 -18.92 -26.46 50.87
C GLY A 399 -19.03 -26.19 52.37
N ILE A 400 -20.12 -25.56 52.77
CA ILE A 400 -20.41 -25.20 54.17
C ILE A 400 -21.45 -26.13 54.80
N ALA A 401 -21.57 -26.10 56.12
CA ALA A 401 -22.69 -26.67 56.87
C ALA A 401 -23.65 -25.52 57.28
N PRO A 402 -24.78 -25.34 56.58
CA PRO A 402 -25.67 -24.20 56.80
C PRO A 402 -26.12 -24.11 58.27
N GLY A 403 -26.02 -22.91 58.85
CA GLY A 403 -26.37 -22.68 60.26
C GLY A 403 -25.25 -22.97 61.26
N TYR A 404 -24.08 -23.45 60.82
CA TYR A 404 -22.94 -23.77 61.70
C TYR A 404 -21.62 -23.15 61.28
N THR A 405 -21.32 -23.07 59.97
CA THR A 405 -20.04 -22.55 59.50
C THR A 405 -19.95 -21.03 59.65
N THR A 406 -18.94 -20.54 60.38
CA THR A 406 -18.68 -19.11 60.58
C THR A 406 -17.75 -18.53 59.51
N ALA A 407 -17.75 -17.21 59.34
CA ALA A 407 -16.85 -16.53 58.39
C ALA A 407 -15.37 -16.75 58.73
N GLN A 408 -15.00 -16.71 60.01
CA GLN A 408 -13.63 -17.04 60.44
C GLN A 408 -13.23 -18.45 60.03
N ARG A 409 -14.15 -19.42 60.13
CA ARG A 409 -13.88 -20.80 59.73
C ARG A 409 -13.61 -20.91 58.23
N VAL A 410 -14.32 -20.14 57.41
CA VAL A 410 -14.08 -20.07 55.96
C VAL A 410 -12.72 -19.46 55.65
N VAL A 411 -12.35 -18.36 56.33
CA VAL A 411 -11.02 -17.73 56.16
C VAL A 411 -9.90 -18.73 56.52
N ASP A 412 -10.05 -19.44 57.65
CA ASP A 412 -9.08 -20.45 58.08
C ASP A 412 -8.96 -21.61 57.08
N LEU A 413 -10.11 -22.07 56.56
CA LEU A 413 -10.16 -23.11 55.53
C LEU A 413 -9.46 -22.64 54.24
N PHE A 414 -9.72 -21.40 53.82
CA PHE A 414 -9.10 -20.80 52.64
C PHE A 414 -7.58 -20.72 52.77
N ALA A 415 -7.08 -20.24 53.91
CA ALA A 415 -5.64 -20.15 54.18
C ALA A 415 -4.95 -21.52 54.20
N ALA A 416 -5.69 -22.58 54.56
CA ALA A 416 -5.21 -23.95 54.58
C ALA A 416 -5.26 -24.66 53.21
N SER A 417 -5.97 -24.11 52.21
CA SER A 417 -6.17 -24.71 50.89
C SER A 417 -5.15 -24.22 49.85
N PRO A 418 -4.20 -25.07 49.39
CA PRO A 418 -3.29 -24.74 48.29
C PRO A 418 -4.04 -24.48 46.98
N GLY A 419 -3.43 -23.71 46.06
CA GLY A 419 -4.08 -23.21 44.85
C GLY A 419 -4.87 -21.93 45.13
N ALA A 420 -6.00 -22.02 45.84
CA ALA A 420 -6.85 -20.86 46.14
C ALA A 420 -6.09 -19.75 46.88
N ARG A 421 -5.30 -20.09 47.91
CA ARG A 421 -4.50 -19.12 48.67
C ARG A 421 -3.30 -18.55 47.91
N ASP A 422 -2.85 -19.24 46.86
CA ASP A 422 -1.67 -18.87 46.07
C ASP A 422 -2.05 -17.79 45.04
N HIS A 423 -3.31 -17.77 44.60
CA HIS A 423 -3.85 -16.80 43.65
C HIS A 423 -4.69 -15.69 44.29
N PHE A 424 -5.33 -15.97 45.44
CA PHE A 424 -6.22 -15.02 46.11
C PHE A 424 -5.94 -14.92 47.61
N SER A 425 -6.38 -13.80 48.20
CA SER A 425 -6.55 -13.61 49.64
C SER A 425 -8.04 -13.52 49.96
N LEU A 426 -8.48 -14.26 50.98
CA LEU A 426 -9.82 -14.15 51.54
C LEU A 426 -9.71 -13.61 52.97
N GLU A 427 -10.33 -12.47 53.22
CA GLU A 427 -10.23 -11.75 54.49
C GLU A 427 -11.62 -11.40 55.01
N LEU A 428 -11.73 -11.18 56.33
CA LEU A 428 -12.93 -10.59 56.92
C LEU A 428 -13.06 -9.15 56.41
N PHE A 429 -14.23 -8.82 55.87
CA PHE A 429 -14.50 -7.49 55.36
C PHE A 429 -15.18 -6.63 56.43
N ASN A 430 -14.63 -5.45 56.70
CA ASN A 430 -15.27 -4.44 57.54
C ASN A 430 -16.08 -3.51 56.64
N GLU A 431 -17.39 -3.67 56.63
CA GLU A 431 -18.29 -2.75 55.94
C GLU A 431 -18.44 -1.46 56.77
N ASP A 432 -18.30 -0.29 56.14
CA ASP A 432 -18.43 1.03 56.78
C ASP A 432 -17.64 1.20 58.09
N ASP A 433 -16.43 0.64 58.16
CA ASP A 433 -15.55 0.61 59.35
C ASP A 433 -16.15 -0.10 60.58
N VAL A 434 -17.21 -0.90 60.41
CA VAL A 434 -17.74 -1.75 61.48
C VAL A 434 -16.83 -2.97 61.65
N PRO A 435 -16.27 -3.22 62.86
CA PRO A 435 -15.37 -4.35 63.07
C PRO A 435 -16.09 -5.68 62.86
N ASN A 436 -15.55 -6.50 61.97
CA ASN A 436 -15.98 -7.87 61.72
C ASN A 436 -15.02 -8.84 62.42
N ASP A 437 -15.52 -9.57 63.43
CA ASP A 437 -14.73 -10.57 64.17
C ASP A 437 -14.86 -12.01 63.64
N GLY A 438 -15.59 -12.20 62.52
CA GLY A 438 -15.75 -13.48 61.84
C GLY A 438 -16.63 -14.50 62.57
N SER A 439 -17.28 -14.12 63.68
CA SER A 439 -18.17 -15.00 64.45
C SER A 439 -19.52 -15.28 63.78
N GLY A 440 -19.90 -14.47 62.79
CA GLY A 440 -21.16 -14.60 62.06
C GLY A 440 -21.19 -15.81 61.14
N LEU A 441 -22.39 -16.34 60.89
CA LEU A 441 -22.61 -17.49 60.02
C LEU A 441 -22.62 -17.09 58.54
N VAL A 442 -21.97 -17.89 57.70
CA VAL A 442 -21.97 -17.70 56.25
C VAL A 442 -23.23 -18.33 55.65
N GLN A 443 -23.91 -17.60 54.76
CA GLN A 443 -25.07 -18.09 54.03
C GLN A 443 -24.69 -18.64 52.65
N LEU A 444 -25.60 -19.41 52.06
CA LEU A 444 -25.48 -19.90 50.69
C LEU A 444 -25.58 -18.76 49.67
N GLY A 445 -24.85 -18.86 48.57
CA GLY A 445 -24.89 -17.91 47.46
C GLY A 445 -23.53 -17.72 46.82
N GLU A 446 -23.38 -16.67 46.02
CA GLU A 446 -22.16 -16.43 45.24
C GLU A 446 -21.85 -14.94 45.07
N ALA A 447 -20.57 -14.62 44.98
CA ALA A 447 -20.06 -13.33 44.56
C ALA A 447 -18.99 -13.53 43.48
N GLU A 448 -18.83 -12.55 42.60
CA GLU A 448 -17.91 -12.62 41.46
C GLU A 448 -16.86 -11.52 41.56
N THR A 449 -15.60 -11.85 41.27
CA THR A 449 -14.52 -10.87 41.27
C THR A 449 -14.64 -9.94 40.08
N SER A 450 -14.41 -8.64 40.31
CA SER A 450 -14.39 -7.62 39.27
C SER A 450 -13.37 -6.53 39.58
N GLY A 451 -13.10 -5.66 38.60
CA GLY A 451 -12.20 -4.51 38.76
C GLY A 451 -10.70 -4.81 38.65
N GLY A 452 -10.31 -6.04 38.31
CA GLY A 452 -8.94 -6.36 37.95
C GLY A 452 -8.57 -5.79 36.59
N SER A 453 -7.41 -5.14 36.48
CA SER A 453 -6.85 -4.61 35.23
C SER A 453 -5.33 -4.70 35.25
N SER A 454 -4.73 -4.84 34.08
CA SER A 454 -3.28 -4.81 33.95
C SER A 454 -2.75 -3.41 34.31
N GLY A 455 -1.48 -3.33 34.73
CA GLY A 455 -0.80 -2.04 34.84
C GLY A 455 -0.53 -1.45 33.46
N GLY A 456 -0.40 -0.12 33.39
CA GLY A 456 -0.02 0.56 32.15
C GLY A 456 -1.10 0.62 31.06
N ILE A 457 -2.32 0.16 31.30
CA ILE A 457 -3.39 0.21 30.29
C ILE A 457 -3.78 1.66 30.02
N ASP A 458 -3.78 2.02 28.73
CA ASP A 458 -4.11 3.35 28.25
C ASP A 458 -5.55 3.46 27.76
N PHE A 459 -6.07 2.41 27.13
CA PHE A 459 -7.45 2.38 26.66
C PHE A 459 -7.95 0.95 26.46
N LEU A 460 -9.27 0.80 26.41
CA LEU A 460 -9.94 -0.47 26.18
C LEU A 460 -10.70 -0.42 24.88
N ILE A 461 -10.68 -1.53 24.13
CA ILE A 461 -11.53 -1.74 22.97
C ILE A 461 -12.49 -2.88 23.27
N GLN A 462 -13.79 -2.57 23.36
CA GLN A 462 -14.83 -3.57 23.50
C GLN A 462 -15.46 -3.88 22.15
N ARG A 463 -15.43 -5.15 21.76
CA ARG A 463 -16.06 -5.67 20.53
C ARG A 463 -17.56 -5.91 20.71
N ALA A 464 -18.27 -6.16 19.61
CA ALA A 464 -19.68 -6.47 19.59
C ALA A 464 -20.03 -7.76 20.34
N ASP A 465 -19.14 -8.75 20.36
CA ASP A 465 -19.28 -9.99 21.16
C ASP A 465 -19.01 -9.83 22.66
N GLY A 466 -18.66 -8.63 23.12
CA GLY A 466 -18.44 -8.29 24.52
C GLY A 466 -17.00 -8.51 24.99
N VAL A 467 -16.14 -9.12 24.18
CA VAL A 467 -14.71 -9.26 24.48
C VAL A 467 -14.07 -7.87 24.53
N THR A 468 -13.24 -7.64 25.54
CA THR A 468 -12.57 -6.36 25.78
C THR A 468 -11.07 -6.57 25.68
N LEU A 469 -10.40 -5.76 24.85
CA LEU A 469 -8.95 -5.73 24.72
C LEU A 469 -8.42 -4.57 25.56
N GLU A 470 -7.46 -4.83 26.44
CA GLU A 470 -6.75 -3.81 27.20
C GLU A 470 -5.48 -3.39 26.45
N ILE A 471 -5.43 -2.15 25.96
CA ILE A 471 -4.31 -1.66 25.16
C ILE A 471 -3.41 -0.76 26.01
N ASP A 472 -2.19 -1.21 26.21
CA ASP A 472 -1.04 -0.45 26.72
C ASP A 472 -0.24 0.06 25.52
N VAL A 473 0.21 1.32 25.48
CA VAL A 473 1.06 1.85 24.40
C VAL A 473 2.56 1.83 24.72
N GLN A 474 2.96 1.34 25.89
CA GLN A 474 4.34 1.30 26.35
C GLN A 474 5.28 0.63 25.35
N GLY A 475 6.35 1.33 25.00
CA GLY A 475 7.37 0.82 24.09
C GLY A 475 6.97 0.80 22.60
N ALA A 476 5.76 1.24 22.25
CA ALA A 476 5.40 1.51 20.86
C ALA A 476 6.09 2.82 20.41
N ALA A 477 6.69 2.81 19.21
CA ALA A 477 7.37 3.95 18.65
C ALA A 477 6.61 4.55 17.45
N THR A 478 5.86 3.73 16.72
CA THR A 478 5.20 4.08 15.46
C THR A 478 3.71 3.74 15.47
N ILE A 479 2.97 4.26 14.48
CA ILE A 479 1.58 3.87 14.24
C ILE A 479 1.47 2.36 13.97
N GLN A 480 2.42 1.79 13.23
CA GLN A 480 2.42 0.35 12.94
C GLN A 480 2.51 -0.48 14.22
N ASP A 481 3.31 -0.06 15.20
CA ASP A 481 3.39 -0.75 16.50
C ASP A 481 2.04 -0.79 17.21
N ILE A 482 1.25 0.28 17.11
CA ILE A 482 -0.11 0.33 17.70
C ILE A 482 -1.08 -0.57 16.95
N VAL A 483 -1.04 -0.53 15.61
CA VAL A 483 -1.85 -1.41 14.75
C VAL A 483 -1.55 -2.87 15.05
N ASP A 484 -0.27 -3.23 15.11
CA ASP A 484 0.19 -4.59 15.40
C ASP A 484 -0.18 -5.01 16.82
N ARG A 485 -0.12 -4.10 17.79
CA ARG A 485 -0.50 -4.39 19.17
C ARG A 485 -1.98 -4.71 19.33
N ILE A 486 -2.85 -4.01 18.60
CA ILE A 486 -4.30 -4.30 18.59
C ILE A 486 -4.59 -5.60 17.84
N ASN A 487 -3.98 -5.78 16.66
CA ASN A 487 -4.21 -6.96 15.82
C ASN A 487 -3.68 -8.26 16.43
N ASN A 488 -2.54 -8.19 17.12
CA ASN A 488 -1.90 -9.34 17.76
C ASN A 488 -2.19 -9.43 19.26
N HIS A 489 -3.19 -8.69 19.76
CA HIS A 489 -3.58 -8.76 21.17
C HIS A 489 -4.02 -10.20 21.54
N PRO A 490 -3.65 -10.74 22.71
CA PRO A 490 -4.00 -12.12 23.10
C PRO A 490 -5.51 -12.44 23.02
N ASP A 491 -6.37 -11.49 23.42
CA ASP A 491 -7.84 -11.61 23.33
C ASP A 491 -8.41 -11.33 21.92
N ASN A 492 -7.53 -11.15 20.94
CA ASN A 492 -7.89 -10.94 19.54
C ASN A 492 -7.22 -11.97 18.62
N PRO A 493 -7.38 -13.28 18.88
CA PRO A 493 -6.74 -14.30 18.07
C PRO A 493 -7.29 -14.31 16.63
N PRO A 494 -6.48 -14.76 15.65
CA PRO A 494 -6.94 -15.05 14.29
C PRO A 494 -8.16 -15.98 14.27
N ARG A 495 -9.14 -15.68 13.40
CA ARG A 495 -10.35 -16.52 13.22
C ARG A 495 -10.03 -17.92 12.68
N SER A 496 -8.95 -18.02 11.92
CA SER A 496 -8.39 -19.26 11.37
C SER A 496 -6.85 -19.16 11.33
N PRO A 497 -6.12 -20.29 11.25
CA PRO A 497 -4.66 -20.25 11.15
C PRO A 497 -4.19 -19.41 9.96
N GLY A 498 -3.52 -18.28 10.25
CA GLY A 498 -3.05 -17.33 9.23
C GLY A 498 -4.12 -16.37 8.67
N GLY A 499 -5.34 -16.36 9.23
CA GLY A 499 -6.41 -15.43 8.86
C GLY A 499 -6.44 -14.15 9.70
N ASP A 500 -7.41 -13.29 9.41
CA ASP A 500 -7.63 -12.05 10.15
C ASP A 500 -8.22 -12.30 11.55
N PRO A 501 -7.92 -11.46 12.55
CA PRO A 501 -8.57 -11.49 13.86
C PRO A 501 -10.01 -10.94 13.80
N TRP A 502 -10.80 -11.13 14.86
CA TRP A 502 -12.18 -10.61 14.93
C TRP A 502 -12.28 -9.09 14.90
N LEU A 503 -11.28 -8.40 15.47
CA LEU A 503 -11.11 -6.96 15.36
C LEU A 503 -9.84 -6.68 14.54
N THR A 504 -9.98 -5.98 13.42
CA THR A 504 -8.82 -5.57 12.61
C THR A 504 -8.60 -4.06 12.74
N ALA A 505 -7.47 -3.67 13.30
CA ALA A 505 -6.92 -2.32 13.19
C ALA A 505 -6.13 -2.17 11.88
N ARG A 506 -6.30 -1.03 11.21
CA ARG A 506 -5.52 -0.66 10.01
C ARG A 506 -5.49 0.83 9.83
N LEU A 507 -4.69 1.32 8.89
CA LEU A 507 -4.83 2.71 8.43
C LEU A 507 -6.18 2.89 7.73
N SER A 508 -6.81 4.05 7.90
CA SER A 508 -8.13 4.34 7.33
C SER A 508 -8.16 4.12 5.81
N ARG A 509 -9.23 3.51 5.31
CA ARG A 509 -9.45 3.36 3.86
C ARG A 509 -9.92 4.66 3.22
N PHE A 510 -10.49 5.57 3.99
CA PHE A 510 -10.94 6.88 3.52
C PHE A 510 -10.30 7.96 4.38
N GLY A 511 -9.43 8.77 3.77
CA GLY A 511 -8.62 9.76 4.48
C GLY A 511 -7.49 9.12 5.29
N ASN A 512 -7.26 9.67 6.48
CA ASN A 512 -6.17 9.31 7.39
C ASN A 512 -6.69 8.89 8.77
N GLY A 513 -5.77 8.46 9.64
CA GLY A 513 -6.09 7.93 10.96
C GLY A 513 -6.14 6.40 10.99
N ILE A 514 -6.45 5.85 12.17
CA ILE A 514 -6.60 4.41 12.39
C ILE A 514 -8.08 4.05 12.23
N GLU A 515 -8.38 3.01 11.45
CA GLU A 515 -9.71 2.40 11.33
C GLU A 515 -9.72 1.05 12.04
N LEU A 516 -10.71 0.86 12.92
CA LEU A 516 -11.02 -0.40 13.57
C LEU A 516 -12.23 -1.03 12.87
N ALA A 517 -12.08 -2.26 12.40
CA ALA A 517 -13.13 -3.06 11.79
C ALA A 517 -13.47 -4.22 12.72
N ASP A 518 -14.67 -4.20 13.30
CA ASP A 518 -15.16 -5.26 14.19
C ASP A 518 -16.14 -6.17 13.44
N ASP A 519 -15.71 -7.41 13.29
CA ASP A 519 -16.42 -8.47 12.59
C ASP A 519 -16.97 -9.53 13.54
N SER A 520 -16.83 -9.31 14.86
CA SER A 520 -17.31 -10.23 15.87
C SER A 520 -18.85 -10.32 15.87
N ILE A 521 -19.35 -11.52 16.14
CA ILE A 521 -20.78 -11.82 16.06
C ILE A 521 -21.40 -11.63 17.46
N GLY A 522 -21.85 -10.41 17.76
CA GLY A 522 -22.39 -10.08 19.08
C GLY A 522 -23.38 -8.91 19.08
N SER A 523 -24.26 -8.83 20.09
CA SER A 523 -25.27 -7.76 20.18
C SER A 523 -24.74 -6.44 20.73
N GLY A 524 -23.48 -6.42 21.18
CA GLY A 524 -22.80 -5.22 21.63
C GLY A 524 -22.47 -4.28 20.47
N THR A 525 -21.73 -3.24 20.79
CA THR A 525 -21.30 -2.22 19.82
C THR A 525 -19.81 -1.98 20.02
N LEU A 526 -19.05 -1.96 18.92
CA LEU A 526 -17.64 -1.60 18.97
C LEU A 526 -17.47 -0.25 19.68
N THR A 527 -16.73 -0.27 20.79
CA THR A 527 -16.53 0.87 21.67
C THR A 527 -15.07 0.97 22.06
N VAL A 528 -14.48 2.15 21.92
CA VAL A 528 -13.16 2.47 22.48
C VAL A 528 -13.38 3.39 23.68
N SER A 529 -12.81 3.04 24.83
CA SER A 529 -12.93 3.82 26.06
C SER A 529 -11.55 4.09 26.64
N ARG A 530 -11.33 5.30 27.15
CA ARG A 530 -10.02 5.63 27.73
C ARG A 530 -9.87 4.98 29.11
N ALA A 531 -8.65 4.60 29.46
CA ALA A 531 -8.32 4.28 30.83
C ALA A 531 -8.30 5.56 31.68
N SER A 532 -8.52 5.40 32.98
CA SER A 532 -8.52 6.53 33.92
C SER A 532 -7.17 7.26 33.85
N MET A 533 -7.22 8.57 33.57
CA MET A 533 -6.05 9.46 33.43
C MET A 533 -5.19 9.31 32.17
N SER A 534 -5.40 8.29 31.32
CA SER A 534 -4.71 8.23 30.02
C SER A 534 -5.41 9.09 28.96
N ARG A 535 -4.62 9.64 28.04
CA ARG A 535 -5.06 10.35 26.84
C ARG A 535 -4.68 9.62 25.55
N ALA A 536 -4.04 8.46 25.61
CA ALA A 536 -3.45 7.84 24.43
C ALA A 536 -4.47 7.61 23.29
N ALA A 537 -5.67 7.14 23.60
CA ALA A 537 -6.72 6.94 22.58
C ALA A 537 -7.21 8.25 21.93
N ILE A 538 -7.16 9.38 22.65
CA ILE A 538 -7.47 10.72 22.11
C ILE A 538 -6.31 11.22 21.24
N ASP A 539 -5.08 11.00 21.69
CA ASP A 539 -3.85 11.38 20.98
C ASP A 539 -3.65 10.53 19.71
N LEU A 540 -4.14 9.28 19.69
CA LEU A 540 -4.22 8.41 18.51
C LEU A 540 -5.43 8.71 17.61
N GLY A 541 -6.34 9.58 18.08
CA GLY A 541 -7.52 10.01 17.33
C GLY A 541 -8.70 9.04 17.36
N LEU A 542 -8.60 7.93 18.09
CA LEU A 542 -9.67 6.93 18.25
C LEU A 542 -10.83 7.43 19.13
N ILE A 543 -10.56 8.40 20.03
CA ILE A 543 -11.58 9.08 20.84
C ILE A 543 -11.55 10.59 20.52
N PRO A 544 -12.72 11.25 20.35
CA PRO A 544 -12.78 12.70 20.20
C PRO A 544 -12.18 13.46 21.39
N GLU A 545 -11.59 14.63 21.13
CA GLU A 545 -11.06 15.49 22.20
C GLU A 545 -12.13 15.83 23.24
N GLY A 546 -11.81 15.64 24.52
CA GLY A 546 -12.72 15.88 25.65
C GLY A 546 -13.76 14.80 25.91
N ALA A 547 -13.79 13.71 25.13
CA ALA A 547 -14.67 12.56 25.36
C ALA A 547 -13.98 11.45 26.15
N GLU A 548 -14.79 10.60 26.80
CA GLU A 548 -14.35 9.43 27.56
C GLU A 548 -14.33 8.15 26.70
N SER A 549 -15.12 8.13 25.63
CA SER A 549 -15.27 6.99 24.73
C SER A 549 -15.72 7.41 23.33
N ALA A 550 -15.59 6.49 22.39
CA ALA A 550 -16.11 6.57 21.04
C ALA A 550 -16.74 5.23 20.64
N THR A 551 -17.75 5.27 19.79
CA THR A 551 -18.46 4.08 19.28
C THR A 551 -18.38 4.04 17.76
N VAL A 552 -18.99 3.01 17.16
CA VAL A 552 -19.14 2.84 15.70
C VAL A 552 -19.43 4.17 14.99
N SER A 553 -18.58 4.48 14.02
CA SER A 553 -18.68 5.65 13.13
C SER A 553 -19.41 5.35 11.82
N SER A 554 -19.31 4.10 11.34
CA SER A 554 -20.07 3.60 10.20
C SER A 554 -20.65 2.23 10.55
N PRO A 555 -21.99 2.07 10.51
CA PRO A 555 -22.59 0.75 10.71
C PRO A 555 -22.13 -0.18 9.58
N GLY A 556 -21.87 -1.44 9.92
CA GLY A 556 -21.63 -2.47 8.91
C GLY A 556 -22.93 -2.90 8.21
N SER A 557 -22.82 -3.89 7.34
CA SER A 557 -23.96 -4.47 6.62
C SER A 557 -24.05 -5.98 6.83
N ILE A 558 -25.25 -6.53 6.68
CA ILE A 558 -25.50 -7.97 6.79
C ILE A 558 -25.28 -8.65 5.43
N ALA A 559 -24.73 -9.86 5.43
CA ALA A 559 -24.65 -10.66 4.22
C ALA A 559 -26.01 -11.30 3.94
N ALA A 560 -26.46 -11.34 2.69
CA ALA A 560 -27.74 -11.94 2.31
C ALA A 560 -27.66 -12.70 0.97
N ALA A 561 -28.48 -13.73 0.85
CA ALA A 561 -28.80 -14.43 -0.39
C ALA A 561 -30.31 -14.65 -0.45
N GLU A 562 -30.87 -14.41 -1.62
CA GLU A 562 -32.25 -14.71 -1.94
C GLU A 562 -32.31 -16.04 -2.69
N VAL A 563 -33.18 -16.94 -2.25
CA VAL A 563 -33.47 -18.20 -2.93
C VAL A 563 -34.87 -18.09 -3.52
N THR A 564 -34.93 -17.83 -4.82
CA THR A 564 -36.17 -17.71 -5.57
C THR A 564 -36.61 -19.07 -6.08
N SER A 565 -37.89 -19.42 -5.95
CA SER A 565 -38.47 -20.60 -6.59
C SER A 565 -39.63 -20.23 -7.51
N SER A 566 -40.02 -21.17 -8.38
CA SER A 566 -41.04 -20.95 -9.41
C SER A 566 -42.48 -20.86 -8.87
N SER A 567 -42.72 -21.35 -7.64
CA SER A 567 -44.02 -21.28 -6.98
C SER A 567 -44.23 -19.92 -6.30
N PRO A 568 -45.45 -19.34 -6.33
CA PRO A 568 -45.76 -18.21 -5.45
C PRO A 568 -45.55 -18.57 -3.97
N ASN A 569 -45.25 -17.57 -3.14
CA ASN A 569 -45.08 -17.71 -1.68
C ASN A 569 -43.99 -18.71 -1.27
N SER A 570 -42.90 -18.81 -2.04
CA SER A 570 -41.83 -19.79 -1.82
C SER A 570 -40.45 -19.19 -1.63
N ASP A 571 -40.28 -17.88 -1.86
CA ASP A 571 -38.97 -17.25 -1.84
C ASP A 571 -38.45 -17.05 -0.40
N VAL A 572 -37.20 -17.42 -0.16
CA VAL A 572 -36.58 -17.35 1.18
C VAL A 572 -35.30 -16.54 1.11
N ILE A 573 -35.17 -15.58 2.01
CA ILE A 573 -33.95 -14.80 2.21
C ILE A 573 -33.17 -15.40 3.38
N PHE A 574 -31.94 -15.80 3.11
CA PHE A 574 -30.96 -16.19 4.11
C PHE A 574 -30.01 -15.04 4.33
N ARG A 575 -29.83 -14.60 5.58
CA ARG A 575 -28.94 -13.48 5.89
C ARG A 575 -28.29 -13.60 7.25
N THR A 576 -27.22 -12.86 7.49
CA THR A 576 -26.67 -12.74 8.84
C THR A 576 -27.57 -11.89 9.72
N ARG A 577 -27.64 -12.21 11.01
CA ARG A 577 -28.42 -11.44 11.99
C ARG A 577 -27.81 -10.09 12.30
N ARG A 578 -26.49 -9.96 12.12
CA ARG A 578 -25.71 -8.80 12.51
C ARG A 578 -24.69 -8.46 11.43
N PRO A 579 -24.23 -7.20 11.38
CA PRO A 579 -23.18 -6.80 10.47
C PRO A 579 -21.92 -7.63 10.65
N THR A 580 -21.53 -8.35 9.60
CA THR A 580 -20.29 -9.13 9.56
C THR A 580 -19.99 -9.54 8.13
N SER A 581 -18.72 -9.57 7.77
CA SER A 581 -18.23 -10.15 6.53
C SER A 581 -18.17 -11.68 6.55
N GLU A 582 -18.23 -12.32 7.73
CA GLU A 582 -18.16 -13.80 7.85
C GLU A 582 -19.34 -14.51 7.19
N GLY A 583 -20.46 -13.81 7.00
CA GLY A 583 -21.58 -14.36 6.25
C GLY A 583 -21.31 -14.49 4.74
N ASN A 584 -20.32 -13.76 4.20
CA ASN A 584 -20.06 -13.76 2.77
C ASN A 584 -19.50 -15.11 2.28
N GLY A 585 -19.99 -15.55 1.12
CA GLY A 585 -19.56 -16.80 0.51
C GLY A 585 -20.27 -18.04 1.05
N PHE A 586 -21.19 -17.91 2.02
CA PHE A 586 -22.07 -19.02 2.39
C PHE A 586 -23.03 -19.35 1.26
N GLN A 587 -22.99 -20.59 0.78
CA GLN A 587 -23.86 -21.09 -0.26
C GLN A 587 -25.10 -21.73 0.36
N VAL A 588 -26.28 -21.37 -0.13
CA VAL A 588 -27.54 -22.02 0.22
C VAL A 588 -27.80 -23.12 -0.80
N VAL A 589 -27.91 -24.36 -0.33
CA VAL A 589 -28.06 -25.53 -1.20
C VAL A 589 -29.32 -26.28 -0.82
N PHE A 590 -30.29 -26.32 -1.72
CA PHE A 590 -31.47 -27.17 -1.63
C PHE A 590 -31.26 -28.39 -2.54
N GLU A 591 -31.12 -29.57 -1.94
CA GLU A 591 -30.88 -30.84 -2.62
C GLU A 591 -32.01 -31.85 -2.36
N ASP A 592 -32.20 -32.80 -3.26
CA ASP A 592 -33.24 -33.84 -3.12
C ASP A 592 -32.86 -34.83 -2.01
N ALA A 593 -33.73 -34.97 -1.01
CA ALA A 593 -33.61 -35.93 0.08
C ALA A 593 -33.82 -37.38 -0.39
N GLY A 594 -34.47 -37.60 -1.55
CA GLY A 594 -34.81 -38.91 -2.07
C GLY A 594 -35.79 -39.65 -1.16
N THR A 595 -35.29 -40.59 -0.37
CA THR A 595 -36.06 -41.34 0.65
C THR A 595 -35.70 -40.95 2.08
N ASP A 596 -34.66 -40.12 2.26
CA ASP A 596 -34.26 -39.63 3.57
C ASP A 596 -35.26 -38.57 4.08
N PRO A 597 -35.38 -38.38 5.41
CA PRO A 597 -36.17 -37.28 5.93
C PRO A 597 -35.56 -35.91 5.57
N GLU A 598 -36.43 -34.92 5.40
CA GLU A 598 -36.01 -33.53 5.25
C GLU A 598 -35.14 -33.10 6.43
N SER A 599 -34.06 -32.39 6.15
CA SER A 599 -33.11 -31.97 7.18
C SER A 599 -32.36 -30.72 6.76
N PHE A 600 -31.85 -30.01 7.75
CA PHE A 600 -30.90 -28.92 7.55
C PHE A 600 -29.59 -29.25 8.27
N SER A 601 -28.47 -28.95 7.61
CA SER A 601 -27.14 -29.01 8.21
C SER A 601 -26.32 -27.77 7.85
N LEU A 602 -25.55 -27.29 8.81
CA LEU A 602 -24.58 -26.21 8.65
C LEU A 602 -23.18 -26.83 8.49
N ASP A 603 -22.57 -26.68 7.32
CA ASP A 603 -21.16 -26.97 7.08
C ASP A 603 -20.37 -25.65 7.05
N ALA A 604 -19.95 -25.21 8.24
CA ALA A 604 -19.25 -23.94 8.39
C ALA A 604 -17.85 -23.95 7.73
N ALA A 605 -17.20 -25.11 7.63
CA ALA A 605 -15.86 -25.23 7.05
C ALA A 605 -15.87 -25.01 5.54
N ASN A 606 -16.89 -25.53 4.85
CA ASN A 606 -17.08 -25.33 3.42
C ASN A 606 -18.03 -24.17 3.09
N ARG A 607 -18.51 -23.45 4.11
CA ARG A 607 -19.50 -22.35 4.01
C ARG A 607 -20.78 -22.78 3.27
N ILE A 608 -21.43 -23.84 3.72
CA ILE A 608 -22.68 -24.36 3.11
C ILE A 608 -23.82 -24.41 4.14
N LEU A 609 -24.96 -23.83 3.77
CA LEU A 609 -26.26 -24.01 4.40
C LEU A 609 -27.05 -25.05 3.59
N ARG A 610 -27.00 -26.32 4.02
CA ARG A 610 -27.53 -27.44 3.25
C ARG A 610 -28.91 -27.84 3.74
N PHE A 611 -29.86 -27.89 2.82
CA PHE A 611 -31.22 -28.38 3.04
C PHE A 611 -31.45 -29.60 2.16
N LYS A 612 -31.76 -30.73 2.78
CA LYS A 612 -32.35 -31.88 2.09
C LYS A 612 -33.86 -31.69 2.08
N ILE A 613 -34.44 -31.56 0.91
CA ILE A 613 -35.86 -31.27 0.69
C ILE A 613 -36.52 -32.39 -0.11
N GLN A 614 -37.84 -32.52 -0.03
CA GLN A 614 -38.63 -33.37 -0.91
C GLN A 614 -39.16 -32.51 -2.08
N PRO A 615 -38.63 -32.67 -3.31
CA PRO A 615 -39.03 -31.83 -4.43
C PRO A 615 -40.54 -31.92 -4.71
N GLY A 616 -41.17 -30.78 -4.93
CA GLY A 616 -42.63 -30.70 -5.15
C GLY A 616 -43.47 -30.76 -3.88
N VAL A 617 -42.87 -30.85 -2.70
CA VAL A 617 -43.59 -31.00 -1.41
C VAL A 617 -43.12 -29.98 -0.36
N THR A 618 -41.81 -29.82 -0.16
CA THR A 618 -41.27 -28.96 0.91
C THR A 618 -41.62 -27.49 0.67
N THR A 619 -42.25 -26.84 1.66
CA THR A 619 -42.63 -25.43 1.57
C THR A 619 -41.58 -24.48 2.14
N ALA A 620 -41.65 -23.18 1.83
CA ALA A 620 -40.79 -22.17 2.42
C ALA A 620 -40.90 -22.10 3.95
N ASP A 621 -42.11 -22.24 4.51
CA ASP A 621 -42.30 -22.36 5.97
C ASP A 621 -41.53 -23.55 6.54
N ARG A 622 -41.54 -24.68 5.82
CA ARG A 622 -40.82 -25.88 6.24
C ARG A 622 -39.31 -25.67 6.24
N ILE A 623 -38.78 -24.91 5.28
CA ILE A 623 -37.36 -24.51 5.27
C ILE A 623 -37.01 -23.67 6.50
N ILE A 624 -37.86 -22.69 6.84
CA ILE A 624 -37.67 -21.85 8.03
C ILE A 624 -37.72 -22.70 9.30
N GLU A 625 -38.67 -23.64 9.42
CA GLU A 625 -38.75 -24.57 10.54
C GLU A 625 -37.48 -25.43 10.69
N LEU A 626 -37.01 -26.03 9.59
CA LEU A 626 -35.81 -26.86 9.57
C LEU A 626 -34.58 -26.05 10.01
N PHE A 627 -34.45 -24.81 9.52
CA PHE A 627 -33.38 -23.90 9.91
C PHE A 627 -33.46 -23.52 11.40
N GLN A 628 -34.65 -23.13 11.89
CA GLN A 628 -34.87 -22.74 13.28
C GLN A 628 -34.69 -23.91 14.26
N GLY A 629 -34.89 -25.15 13.81
CA GLY A 629 -34.63 -26.35 14.59
C GLY A 629 -33.14 -26.63 14.85
N HIS A 630 -32.22 -25.95 14.17
CA HIS A 630 -30.79 -26.15 14.36
C HIS A 630 -30.25 -25.41 15.59
N PRO A 631 -29.49 -26.06 16.48
CA PRO A 631 -29.10 -25.49 17.76
C PRO A 631 -28.22 -24.24 17.67
N THR A 632 -27.43 -24.09 16.59
CA THR A 632 -26.42 -23.03 16.47
C THR A 632 -26.56 -22.13 15.24
N ALA A 633 -27.34 -22.53 14.21
CA ALA A 633 -27.35 -21.77 12.96
C ALA A 633 -28.08 -20.43 13.15
N GLY A 634 -29.14 -20.45 13.96
CA GLY A 634 -29.88 -19.27 14.38
C GLY A 634 -29.10 -18.29 15.26
N LEU A 635 -27.86 -18.58 15.67
CA LEU A 635 -27.02 -17.60 16.39
C LEU A 635 -26.38 -16.59 15.42
N THR A 636 -26.05 -17.04 14.21
CA THR A 636 -25.33 -16.24 13.19
C THR A 636 -26.26 -15.81 12.06
N PHE A 637 -27.08 -16.73 11.57
CA PHE A 637 -27.93 -16.53 10.41
C PHE A 637 -29.41 -16.46 10.80
N GLU A 638 -30.20 -15.93 9.89
CA GLU A 638 -31.65 -16.02 9.91
C GLU A 638 -32.17 -16.34 8.51
N ALA A 639 -33.23 -17.14 8.48
CA ALA A 639 -34.01 -17.41 7.29
C ALA A 639 -35.38 -16.73 7.46
N VAL A 640 -35.76 -15.90 6.50
CA VAL A 640 -37.02 -15.16 6.50
C VAL A 640 -37.69 -15.29 5.13
N LEU A 641 -39.01 -15.24 5.09
CA LEU A 641 -39.75 -15.14 3.83
C LEU A 641 -39.40 -13.81 3.16
N ASP A 642 -39.31 -13.80 1.83
CA ASP A 642 -39.18 -12.55 1.08
C ASP A 642 -40.42 -11.66 1.33
N PRO A 643 -40.26 -10.44 1.89
CA PRO A 643 -41.40 -9.57 2.13
C PRO A 643 -41.94 -8.85 0.87
N THR A 644 -41.26 -8.93 -0.28
CA THR A 644 -41.54 -8.06 -1.44
C THR A 644 -42.68 -8.54 -2.34
N ASP A 645 -43.11 -9.79 -2.23
CA ASP A 645 -44.15 -10.43 -3.06
C ASP A 645 -45.43 -10.81 -2.28
N GLY A 646 -45.46 -10.58 -0.96
CA GLY A 646 -46.59 -10.98 -0.11
C GLY A 646 -46.56 -12.46 0.31
N ASN A 647 -45.38 -13.09 0.23
CA ASN A 647 -45.13 -14.47 0.59
C ASN A 647 -45.60 -14.83 2.01
N ASP A 648 -46.44 -15.86 2.09
CA ASP A 648 -46.99 -16.42 3.33
C ASP A 648 -46.39 -17.77 3.73
N GLY A 649 -45.34 -18.22 3.03
CA GLY A 649 -44.57 -19.42 3.34
C GLY A 649 -45.17 -20.75 2.86
N SER A 650 -46.38 -20.71 2.27
CA SER A 650 -47.11 -21.92 1.85
C SER A 650 -46.63 -22.51 0.52
N GLY A 651 -45.82 -21.78 -0.24
CA GLY A 651 -45.30 -22.20 -1.55
C GLY A 651 -44.18 -23.23 -1.45
N VAL A 652 -44.12 -24.13 -2.42
CA VAL A 652 -43.08 -25.17 -2.52
C VAL A 652 -41.77 -24.58 -3.06
N VAL A 653 -40.64 -24.96 -2.48
CA VAL A 653 -39.30 -24.53 -2.92
C VAL A 653 -38.71 -25.45 -3.99
N ASP A 654 -37.93 -24.87 -4.90
CA ASP A 654 -37.21 -25.58 -5.96
C ASP A 654 -35.81 -26.03 -5.50
N LEU A 655 -35.21 -26.99 -6.20
CA LEU A 655 -33.80 -27.34 -6.01
C LEU A 655 -32.90 -26.20 -6.49
N THR A 656 -31.84 -25.91 -5.75
CA THR A 656 -30.82 -24.94 -6.18
C THR A 656 -29.90 -25.55 -7.24
N ASP A 657 -29.39 -24.74 -8.16
CA ASP A 657 -28.40 -25.19 -9.15
C ASP A 657 -27.08 -25.58 -8.43
N PRO A 658 -26.62 -26.84 -8.52
CA PRO A 658 -25.36 -27.25 -7.89
C PRO A 658 -24.12 -26.60 -8.52
N GLY A 659 -24.21 -26.08 -9.76
CA GLY A 659 -23.13 -25.36 -10.42
C GLY A 659 -23.04 -23.89 -10.02
N GLN A 660 -24.13 -23.28 -9.56
CA GLN A 660 -24.24 -21.87 -9.17
C GLN A 660 -25.25 -21.68 -8.03
N PRO A 661 -24.97 -22.19 -6.81
CA PRO A 661 -25.89 -22.03 -5.70
C PRO A 661 -25.99 -20.56 -5.25
N PRO A 662 -27.17 -20.10 -4.79
CA PRO A 662 -27.32 -18.78 -4.18
C PRO A 662 -26.31 -18.58 -3.07
N THR A 663 -25.56 -17.47 -3.13
CA THR A 663 -24.43 -17.22 -2.24
C THR A 663 -24.63 -15.91 -1.49
N LEU A 664 -24.43 -15.94 -0.18
CA LEU A 664 -24.57 -14.76 0.67
C LEU A 664 -23.47 -13.75 0.31
N THR A 665 -23.88 -12.50 0.06
CA THR A 665 -22.98 -11.39 -0.28
C THR A 665 -23.41 -10.10 0.42
N GLY A 666 -22.56 -9.07 0.40
CA GLY A 666 -22.88 -7.75 0.92
C GLY A 666 -22.66 -7.55 2.42
N GLY A 667 -22.17 -8.55 3.14
CA GLY A 667 -21.80 -8.44 4.55
C GLY A 667 -20.54 -7.62 4.76
N ALA A 668 -20.55 -6.72 5.73
CA ALA A 668 -19.39 -5.91 6.11
C ALA A 668 -19.36 -5.68 7.64
N PRO A 669 -18.17 -5.61 8.26
CA PRO A 669 -18.03 -5.31 9.68
C PRO A 669 -18.47 -3.88 10.00
N SER A 670 -18.65 -3.60 11.29
CA SER A 670 -18.85 -2.23 11.76
C SER A 670 -17.50 -1.53 11.91
N TYR A 671 -17.45 -0.22 11.61
CA TYR A 671 -16.21 0.54 11.61
C TYR A 671 -16.20 1.68 12.64
N LEU A 672 -15.09 1.84 13.33
CA LEU A 672 -14.74 3.04 14.08
C LEU A 672 -13.48 3.63 13.44
N THR A 673 -13.61 4.80 12.83
CA THR A 673 -12.50 5.51 12.18
C THR A 673 -12.06 6.68 13.06
N GLY A 674 -10.80 6.66 13.46
CA GLY A 674 -10.18 7.75 14.19
C GLY A 674 -9.93 8.97 13.31
N ARG A 675 -9.84 10.15 13.93
CA ARG A 675 -9.46 11.39 13.24
C ARG A 675 -8.00 11.33 12.77
N ASP A 676 -7.65 12.18 11.81
CA ASP A 676 -6.25 12.42 11.48
C ASP A 676 -5.54 13.15 12.64
N VAL A 677 -4.45 12.55 13.11
CA VAL A 677 -3.59 13.09 14.19
C VAL A 677 -2.17 13.42 13.69
N ASN A 678 -1.90 13.26 12.38
CA ASN A 678 -0.67 13.72 11.73
C ASN A 678 -0.93 14.73 10.59
N PRO A 679 -1.73 15.80 10.82
CA PRO A 679 -1.90 16.82 9.80
C PRO A 679 -0.57 17.51 9.49
N GLN A 680 -0.29 17.70 8.20
CA GLN A 680 0.82 18.51 7.71
C GLN A 680 0.41 19.98 7.66
N GLU A 681 1.38 20.89 7.64
CA GLU A 681 1.11 22.31 7.56
C GLU A 681 2.09 23.02 6.63
N THR A 682 1.62 24.11 6.01
CA THR A 682 2.51 25.02 5.29
C THR A 682 3.35 25.81 6.28
N GLU A 683 4.67 25.66 6.25
CA GLU A 683 5.57 26.49 7.04
C GLU A 683 5.54 27.96 6.60
N GLY A 684 5.53 28.89 7.57
CA GLY A 684 5.69 30.31 7.30
C GLY A 684 5.00 31.23 8.29
N VAL A 685 5.35 32.52 8.20
CA VAL A 685 4.83 33.61 9.07
C VAL A 685 3.30 33.63 9.11
N PHE A 686 2.64 33.45 7.97
CA PHE A 686 1.18 33.52 7.92
C PHE A 686 0.53 32.35 8.66
N THR A 687 1.07 31.15 8.53
CA THR A 687 0.58 29.99 9.29
C THR A 687 0.76 30.22 10.78
N ALA A 688 1.94 30.68 11.22
CA ALA A 688 2.22 30.99 12.61
C ALA A 688 1.22 32.01 13.18
N LEU A 689 0.99 33.13 12.47
CA LEU A 689 0.06 34.18 12.92
C LEU A 689 -1.40 33.72 12.95
N ILE A 690 -1.85 32.96 11.95
CA ILE A 690 -3.23 32.43 11.90
C ILE A 690 -3.45 31.43 13.04
N ARG A 691 -2.49 30.52 13.28
CA ARG A 691 -2.54 29.57 14.40
C ARG A 691 -2.54 30.29 15.74
N LEU A 692 -1.67 31.28 15.92
CA LEU A 692 -1.61 32.08 17.14
C LEU A 692 -2.95 32.76 17.43
N ALA A 693 -3.55 33.41 16.42
CA ALA A 693 -4.87 34.04 16.57
C ALA A 693 -5.94 33.01 16.97
N ALA A 694 -6.02 31.89 16.27
CA ALA A 694 -7.01 30.85 16.55
C ALA A 694 -6.79 30.16 17.91
N ALA A 695 -5.55 30.05 18.36
CA ALA A 695 -5.18 29.49 19.67
C ALA A 695 -5.54 30.45 20.81
N LEU A 696 -5.30 31.76 20.63
CA LEU A 696 -5.71 32.79 21.59
C LEU A 696 -7.25 32.84 21.72
N ASP A 697 -7.98 32.75 20.60
CA ASP A 697 -9.45 32.72 20.60
C ASP A 697 -10.01 31.50 21.34
N ARG A 698 -9.34 30.35 21.24
CA ARG A 698 -9.72 29.10 21.90
C ARG A 698 -9.12 28.91 23.30
N ASN A 699 -8.27 29.84 23.74
CA ASN A 699 -7.46 29.72 24.96
C ASN A 699 -6.64 28.42 25.01
N ASP A 700 -6.10 28.01 23.85
CA ASP A 700 -5.26 26.83 23.68
C ASP A 700 -3.79 27.19 23.93
N VAL A 701 -3.36 27.12 25.19
CA VAL A 701 -2.02 27.53 25.63
C VAL A 701 -0.90 26.73 24.93
N PRO A 702 -0.98 25.39 24.79
CA PRO A 702 0.03 24.64 24.03
C PRO A 702 0.17 25.13 22.58
N GLU A 703 -0.94 25.39 21.90
CA GLU A 703 -0.91 25.86 20.52
C GLU A 703 -0.37 27.29 20.41
N VAL A 704 -0.63 28.16 21.39
CA VAL A 704 0.00 29.49 21.47
C VAL A 704 1.52 29.38 21.52
N GLN A 705 2.06 28.49 22.37
CA GLN A 705 3.52 28.30 22.47
C GLN A 705 4.11 27.81 21.15
N ARG A 706 3.48 26.79 20.54
CA ARG A 706 3.91 26.25 19.24
C ARG A 706 3.88 27.32 18.14
N ALA A 707 2.83 28.12 18.08
CA ALA A 707 2.70 29.18 17.08
C ALA A 707 3.76 30.28 17.24
N ILE A 708 4.22 30.55 18.47
CA ILE A 708 5.36 31.44 18.74
C ILE A 708 6.66 30.81 18.23
N GLU A 709 6.91 29.52 18.49
CA GLU A 709 8.09 28.82 17.99
C GLU A 709 8.14 28.82 16.45
N MET A 710 6.99 28.65 15.78
CA MET A 710 6.89 28.78 14.32
C MET A 710 7.20 30.20 13.85
N LEU A 711 6.80 31.22 14.61
CA LEU A 711 7.09 32.63 14.28
C LEU A 711 8.59 32.92 14.37
N ASP A 712 9.26 32.41 15.40
CA ASP A 712 10.71 32.54 15.57
C ASP A 712 11.47 31.86 14.42
N GLN A 713 11.05 30.65 14.02
CA GLN A 713 11.63 29.95 12.86
C GLN A 713 11.40 30.74 11.57
N ALA A 714 10.21 31.32 11.39
CA ALA A 714 9.90 32.11 10.21
C ALA A 714 10.73 33.42 10.13
N ASP A 715 11.07 34.03 11.28
CA ASP A 715 12.01 35.16 11.33
C ASP A 715 13.42 34.77 10.86
N VAL A 716 13.92 33.62 11.33
CA VAL A 716 15.20 33.06 10.86
C VAL A 716 15.18 32.83 9.35
N SER A 717 14.15 32.18 8.83
CA SER A 717 13.99 31.93 7.39
C SER A 717 13.92 33.22 6.57
N MET A 718 13.21 34.25 7.06
CA MET A 718 13.15 35.55 6.40
C MET A 718 14.53 36.23 6.35
N ASN A 719 15.34 36.09 7.40
CA ASN A 719 16.70 36.61 7.42
C ASN A 719 17.61 35.91 6.39
N PHE A 720 17.47 34.59 6.21
CA PHE A 720 18.17 33.85 5.15
C PHE A 720 17.78 34.31 3.74
N VAL A 721 16.47 34.45 3.48
CA VAL A 721 15.97 34.94 2.19
C VAL A 721 16.51 36.35 1.91
N ARG A 722 16.50 37.24 2.91
CA ARG A 722 17.09 38.58 2.78
C ARG A 722 18.58 38.55 2.45
N ALA A 723 19.34 37.64 3.06
CA ALA A 723 20.75 37.46 2.75
C ALA A 723 20.96 37.00 1.30
N GLU A 724 20.16 36.04 0.81
CA GLU A 724 20.21 35.57 -0.57
C GLU A 724 19.83 36.67 -1.58
N PHE A 725 18.84 37.51 -1.28
CA PHE A 725 18.54 38.68 -2.11
C PHE A 725 19.72 39.66 -2.15
N GLY A 726 20.40 39.86 -1.03
CA GLY A 726 21.62 40.67 -0.98
C GLY A 726 22.73 40.13 -1.89
N THR A 727 22.97 38.81 -1.89
CA THR A 727 23.99 38.19 -2.76
C THR A 727 23.59 38.23 -4.24
N LYS A 728 22.32 37.98 -4.57
CA LYS A 728 21.81 38.10 -5.94
C LYS A 728 21.90 39.53 -6.46
N GLN A 729 21.58 40.53 -5.63
CA GLN A 729 21.73 41.93 -5.99
C GLN A 729 23.19 42.27 -6.29
N GLN A 730 24.12 41.84 -5.44
CA GLN A 730 25.55 42.04 -5.68
C GLN A 730 26.04 41.34 -6.97
N ALA A 731 25.55 40.13 -7.25
CA ALA A 731 25.87 39.42 -8.48
C ALA A 731 25.34 40.15 -9.72
N LEU A 732 24.12 40.69 -9.65
CA LEU A 732 23.54 41.50 -10.72
C LEU A 732 24.33 42.81 -10.94
N ASP A 733 24.80 43.46 -9.87
CA ASP A 733 25.64 44.65 -9.97
C ASP A 733 26.98 44.35 -10.66
N ILE A 734 27.60 43.22 -10.34
CA ILE A 734 28.84 42.76 -11.00
C ILE A 734 28.58 42.42 -12.48
N LEU A 735 27.49 41.70 -12.78
CA LEU A 735 27.11 41.38 -14.16
C LEU A 735 26.85 42.64 -14.98
N LYS A 736 26.22 43.65 -14.38
CA LYS A 736 26.00 44.95 -15.02
C LYS A 736 27.31 45.63 -15.37
N ILE A 737 28.25 45.73 -14.42
CA ILE A 737 29.57 46.32 -14.68
C ILE A 737 30.29 45.58 -15.81
N ARG A 738 30.24 44.24 -15.81
CA ARG A 738 30.86 43.43 -16.85
C ARG A 738 30.24 43.67 -18.23
N LEU A 739 28.91 43.77 -18.31
CA LEU A 739 28.20 44.07 -19.56
C LEU A 739 28.51 45.49 -20.07
N ASP A 740 28.62 46.47 -19.17
CA ASP A 740 28.98 47.86 -19.53
C ASP A 740 30.43 47.93 -20.07
N ASP A 741 31.36 47.19 -19.46
CA ASP A 741 32.75 47.07 -19.94
C ASP A 741 32.80 46.37 -21.30
N GLU A 742 32.05 45.28 -21.48
CA GLU A 742 31.99 44.52 -22.73
C GLU A 742 31.36 45.35 -23.86
N ASP A 743 30.27 46.10 -23.61
CA ASP A 743 29.70 47.04 -24.60
C ASP A 743 30.74 48.11 -25.01
N THR A 744 31.49 48.65 -24.04
CA THR A 744 32.55 49.63 -24.33
C THR A 744 33.66 49.04 -25.20
N GLN A 745 34.11 47.81 -24.90
CA GLN A 745 35.12 47.11 -25.70
C GLN A 745 34.61 46.80 -27.11
N LEU A 746 33.38 46.30 -27.24
CA LEU A 746 32.76 46.01 -28.53
C LEU A 746 32.61 47.29 -29.38
N ARG A 747 32.19 48.41 -28.79
CA ARG A 747 32.15 49.71 -29.46
C ARG A 747 33.53 50.17 -29.92
N GLN A 748 34.57 49.96 -29.09
CA GLN A 748 35.94 50.31 -29.47
C GLN A 748 36.45 49.45 -30.63
N VAL A 749 36.19 48.13 -30.60
CA VAL A 749 36.52 47.23 -31.71
C VAL A 749 35.77 47.63 -32.98
N LEU A 750 34.47 47.93 -32.88
CA LEU A 750 33.67 48.39 -34.01
C LEU A 750 34.17 49.72 -34.57
N SER A 751 34.52 50.69 -33.71
CA SER A 751 35.11 51.98 -34.10
C SER A 751 36.43 51.77 -34.84
N ASN A 752 37.33 50.92 -34.33
CA ASN A 752 38.60 50.62 -34.99
C ASN A 752 38.45 49.93 -36.37
N ASP A 753 37.38 49.16 -36.58
CA ASP A 753 37.14 48.42 -37.85
C ASP A 753 36.39 49.28 -38.89
N TYR A 754 35.43 50.09 -38.46
CA TYR A 754 34.54 50.85 -39.36
C TYR A 754 34.82 52.35 -39.43
N GLU A 755 35.32 52.98 -38.35
CA GLU A 755 35.61 54.41 -38.37
C GLU A 755 36.99 54.65 -38.96
N VAL A 756 37.07 55.64 -39.86
CA VAL A 756 38.31 56.00 -40.55
C VAL A 756 38.97 57.15 -39.82
N ASP A 757 40.29 57.10 -39.64
CA ASP A 757 41.05 58.25 -39.12
C ASP A 757 40.98 59.40 -40.14
N LEU A 758 40.11 60.37 -39.87
CA LEU A 758 39.88 61.52 -40.73
C LEU A 758 41.16 62.34 -40.94
N ALA A 759 42.11 62.32 -40.00
CA ALA A 759 43.37 63.03 -40.19
C ALA A 759 44.23 62.36 -41.27
N GLU A 760 44.30 61.03 -41.27
CA GLU A 760 45.01 60.26 -42.29
C GLU A 760 44.31 60.38 -43.65
N VAL A 761 42.99 60.20 -43.70
CA VAL A 761 42.21 60.31 -44.94
C VAL A 761 42.32 61.70 -45.55
N VAL A 762 42.23 62.77 -44.75
CA VAL A 762 42.37 64.15 -45.25
C VAL A 762 43.79 64.41 -45.75
N SER A 763 44.81 63.88 -45.06
CA SER A 763 46.21 64.00 -45.49
C SER A 763 46.45 63.27 -46.82
N GLU A 764 45.99 62.03 -46.93
CA GLU A 764 46.14 61.23 -48.15
C GLU A 764 45.33 61.82 -49.30
N PHE A 765 44.11 62.28 -49.06
CA PHE A 765 43.28 62.96 -50.04
C PHE A 765 43.95 64.25 -50.54
N THR A 766 44.48 65.07 -49.63
CA THR A 766 45.21 66.31 -49.98
C THR A 766 46.49 65.99 -50.77
N GLY A 767 47.21 64.94 -50.37
CA GLY A 767 48.40 64.45 -51.08
C GLY A 767 48.06 63.96 -52.49
N ARG A 768 47.00 63.16 -52.65
CA ARG A 768 46.49 62.70 -53.95
C ARG A 768 45.99 63.85 -54.81
N GLN A 769 45.33 64.85 -54.22
CA GLN A 769 44.90 66.06 -54.93
C GLN A 769 46.10 66.87 -55.44
N ALA A 770 47.14 67.03 -54.62
CA ALA A 770 48.39 67.69 -55.02
C ALA A 770 49.11 66.91 -56.13
N ALA A 771 49.18 65.58 -56.03
CA ALA A 771 49.74 64.71 -57.05
C ALA A 771 48.95 64.79 -58.37
N LEU A 772 47.62 64.82 -58.32
CA LEU A 772 46.75 65.01 -59.48
C LEU A 772 46.96 66.37 -60.13
N GLN A 773 47.04 67.44 -59.35
CA GLN A 773 47.38 68.78 -59.85
C GLN A 773 48.76 68.81 -60.51
N ALA A 774 49.76 68.16 -59.92
CA ALA A 774 51.09 68.03 -60.49
C ALA A 774 51.08 67.21 -61.80
N ALA A 775 50.34 66.10 -61.86
CA ALA A 775 50.17 65.28 -63.05
C ALA A 775 49.46 66.02 -64.19
N LEU A 776 48.39 66.78 -63.88
CA LEU A 776 47.71 67.65 -64.85
C LEU A 776 48.65 68.74 -65.38
N LYS A 777 49.45 69.35 -64.51
CA LYS A 777 50.45 70.36 -64.89
C LYS A 777 51.56 69.77 -65.76
N ALA A 778 52.06 68.59 -65.43
CA ALA A 778 53.05 67.86 -66.23
C ALA A 778 52.47 67.43 -67.58
N SER A 779 51.22 66.93 -67.61
CA SER A 779 50.51 66.60 -68.85
C SER A 779 50.36 67.83 -69.74
N ALA A 780 49.97 68.99 -69.18
CA ALA A 780 49.90 70.24 -69.92
C ALA A 780 51.27 70.69 -70.50
N GLN A 781 52.37 70.48 -69.78
CA GLN A 781 53.72 70.74 -70.27
C GLN A 781 54.15 69.76 -71.39
N ILE A 782 53.79 68.48 -71.27
CA ILE A 782 54.02 67.47 -72.32
C ILE A 782 53.22 67.81 -73.58
N TYR A 783 51.96 68.24 -73.45
CA TYR A 783 51.13 68.70 -74.57
C TYR A 783 51.66 69.99 -75.23
N GLN A 784 52.48 70.80 -74.56
CA GLN A 784 53.17 71.95 -75.15
C GLN A 784 54.39 71.57 -76.03
N LEU A 785 54.93 70.36 -75.89
CA LEU A 785 55.95 69.81 -76.77
C LEU A 785 55.29 69.11 -77.97
N SER A 786 54.66 69.89 -78.84
CA SER A 786 54.27 69.36 -80.15
C SER A 786 55.49 69.29 -81.08
N LEU A 787 55.57 68.24 -81.91
CA LEU A 787 56.51 68.14 -83.03
C LEU A 787 56.40 69.34 -83.99
N LEU A 788 55.34 70.15 -83.86
CA LEU A 788 55.05 71.40 -84.57
C LEU A 788 55.81 72.62 -84.02
N ASN A 789 56.48 72.52 -82.86
CA ASN A 789 57.44 73.53 -82.37
C ASN A 789 58.91 73.18 -82.72
N TYR A 790 59.16 71.98 -83.27
CA TYR A 790 60.49 71.53 -83.69
C TYR A 790 60.66 71.52 -85.22
N LEU A 791 59.56 71.52 -85.97
CA LEU A 791 59.50 71.93 -87.38
C LEU A 791 59.32 73.44 -87.47
#